data_AF-A0A409VIR8-F1
#
_entry.id   AF-A0A409VIR8-F1
#
_cell.length_a   1.000
_cell.length_b   1.000
_cell.length_c   1.000
_cell.angle_alpha   90.00
_cell.angle_beta   90.00
_cell.angle_gamma   90.00
#
_symmetry.space_group_name_H-M   'P 1'
#
loop_
_entity.id
_entity.type
_entity.pdbx_description
1 polymer ?
#
loop_
_entity_poly.entity_id
_entity_poly.type
_entity_poly.pdbx_seq_one_letter_code
_entity_poly.pdbx_strand_id
1 'polypeptide(L)'
;MPAEVIEVIVREVAQDPDTTPRKRTLAHIALCSWAFKNFAHKHLFAEVELHGSREKSATPRIRRFLNLINDDPHSEVTGIASYVRKFSVHMIGVPSMIRPTLDDGTMATLFRKIFNTGEPGSGPRSLSLSLGSTSNLRRTFDWSSFNQNFRDAFRDVCKKPLLTTLQLSGFINVPPDLLRNTVITNVTLLRIRLLGTESFDFGDAPTFVPPSDEEIHASDLPFRQDEIVFLESIHTDLSFPLLEILDMTPRRSIPPDVVFSRVRSLTLDVSCKKDLQLAVSLLAQGLEALEQLELDFNYYIRDTSESLDLSQLPRLKSLVLKHNSVSYSSPGLSVIPQICQLLDQQPPPSLQSIDVALFLFSRPHDHLVENIFAGYEYELLDELFSHPKFYCLRYLALRFLFNIYDKGVDSIHQFQAAASVYVRELLPEVNSVAKSGPLQLDNLARMVKAVVLGAAGGIGQPLSLLLKANPLVTELALYDIVNTPGVAADLSHIATPAKVEGYLPPDDGLKKTLTGADIVVIPAGVPRKPGMTRDDLFKINAGIVKGLATGIATTAPKAFVLVISNPVNSTVPIVAEVFKKLGVFDPKRLFGVTTLDVVRASTFVSEVLGNLALSKEIVVPVVGGHSGVTIVPLLSQSSHPLPSSFSKDQYDALVKRVQFGGDEVVKAKDGAGSATLSMAYAGAEFATKVIRAIKGEKGIVAPSYVSLEADTAGGSALAKELDTQIAFFSSNVELGPEGVVKIHPLGKITEAEQALVKAAIPELTKNIDTGVNFVAEAYKTEEPRL
;
A
#
# COMPACT_ATOMS: atom_id res chain seq x y z
N MET A 1 -22.95 33.01 5.46
CA MET A 1 -22.22 31.87 6.04
C MET A 1 -20.79 32.29 6.26
N PRO A 2 -20.15 31.88 7.37
CA PRO A 2 -18.69 32.02 7.53
C PRO A 2 -17.94 31.37 6.36
N ALA A 3 -16.77 31.90 5.99
CA ALA A 3 -15.99 31.41 4.86
C ALA A 3 -15.57 29.94 5.06
N GLU A 4 -15.35 29.55 6.32
CA GLU A 4 -15.02 28.21 6.76
C GLU A 4 -16.14 27.21 6.43
N VAL A 5 -17.39 27.64 6.60
CA VAL A 5 -18.57 26.80 6.30
C VAL A 5 -18.73 26.63 4.78
N ILE A 6 -18.49 27.69 4.01
CA ILE A 6 -18.52 27.65 2.55
C ILE A 6 -17.44 26.71 2.01
N GLU A 7 -16.23 26.79 2.56
CA GLU A 7 -15.12 25.92 2.16
C GLU A 7 -15.42 24.46 2.48
N VAL A 8 -15.97 24.14 3.66
CA VAL A 8 -16.38 22.78 4.01
C VAL A 8 -17.41 22.24 3.02
N ILE A 9 -18.47 23.00 2.73
CA ILE A 9 -19.52 22.57 1.78
C ILE A 9 -18.92 22.26 0.40
N VAL A 10 -18.07 23.14 -0.13
CA VAL A 10 -17.44 22.93 -1.44
C VAL A 10 -16.47 21.75 -1.41
N ARG A 11 -15.71 21.59 -0.32
CA ARG A 11 -14.73 20.52 -0.16
C ARG A 11 -15.40 19.15 -0.10
N GLU A 12 -16.52 19.03 0.60
CA GLU A 12 -17.33 17.81 0.65
C GLU A 12 -17.86 17.42 -0.74
N VAL A 13 -18.42 18.39 -1.48
CA VAL A 13 -18.90 18.14 -2.86
C VAL A 13 -17.73 17.75 -3.79
N ALA A 14 -16.55 18.32 -3.59
CA ALA A 14 -15.37 18.00 -4.39
C ALA A 14 -14.82 16.59 -4.15
N GLN A 15 -15.17 15.94 -3.04
CA GLN A 15 -14.76 14.56 -2.71
C GLN A 15 -15.65 13.49 -3.36
N ASP A 16 -16.73 13.87 -4.04
CA ASP A 16 -17.60 12.92 -4.74
C ASP A 16 -16.80 12.11 -5.79
N PRO A 17 -16.84 10.76 -5.72
CA PRO A 17 -16.08 9.89 -6.62
C PRO A 17 -16.63 9.93 -8.06
N ASP A 18 -17.90 10.24 -8.27
CA ASP A 18 -18.47 10.38 -9.61
C ASP A 18 -18.15 11.77 -10.17
N THR A 19 -17.36 11.77 -11.24
CA THR A 19 -16.87 12.99 -11.90
C THR A 19 -18.01 13.83 -12.48
N THR A 20 -19.12 13.21 -12.89
CA THR A 20 -20.21 13.93 -13.58
C THR A 20 -21.12 14.69 -12.61
N PRO A 21 -21.68 14.08 -11.56
CA PRO A 21 -22.38 14.78 -10.48
C PRO A 21 -21.51 15.81 -9.80
N ARG A 22 -20.26 15.47 -9.47
CA ARG A 22 -19.30 16.41 -8.87
C ARG A 22 -19.18 17.71 -9.66
N LYS A 23 -18.84 17.61 -10.96
CA LYS A 23 -18.65 18.79 -11.82
C LYS A 23 -19.94 19.61 -11.96
N ARG A 24 -21.09 18.94 -12.10
CA ARG A 24 -22.40 19.60 -12.20
C ARG A 24 -22.73 20.36 -10.92
N THR A 25 -22.55 19.73 -9.75
CA THR A 25 -22.86 20.32 -8.45
C THR A 25 -21.93 21.49 -8.14
N LEU A 26 -20.62 21.34 -8.36
CA LEU A 26 -19.67 22.44 -8.21
C LEU A 26 -19.99 23.62 -9.15
N ALA A 27 -20.39 23.35 -10.39
CA ALA A 27 -20.79 24.40 -11.33
C ALA A 27 -22.05 25.14 -10.88
N HIS A 28 -23.04 24.44 -10.33
CA HIS A 28 -24.23 25.07 -9.74
C HIS A 28 -23.88 25.91 -8.51
N ILE A 29 -23.03 25.38 -7.62
CA ILE A 29 -22.57 26.09 -6.43
C ILE A 29 -21.83 27.39 -6.81
N ALA A 30 -21.03 27.35 -7.88
CA ALA A 30 -20.31 28.53 -8.37
C ALA A 30 -21.24 29.67 -8.81
N LEU A 31 -22.51 29.41 -9.11
CA LEU A 31 -23.51 30.43 -9.46
C LEU A 31 -24.17 31.08 -8.24
N CYS A 32 -24.03 30.50 -7.05
CA CYS A 32 -24.76 30.94 -5.86
C CYS A 32 -24.23 32.24 -5.25
N SER A 33 -22.91 32.43 -5.18
CA SER A 33 -22.29 33.67 -4.68
C SER A 33 -20.82 33.77 -5.09
N TRP A 34 -20.24 34.96 -4.93
CA TRP A 34 -18.80 35.17 -5.16
C TRP A 34 -17.90 34.27 -4.30
N ALA A 35 -18.22 34.08 -3.02
CA ALA A 35 -17.42 33.23 -2.13
C ALA A 35 -17.48 31.75 -2.56
N PHE A 36 -18.69 31.23 -2.82
CA PHE A 36 -18.88 29.87 -3.35
C PHE A 36 -18.19 29.67 -4.71
N LYS A 37 -18.24 30.68 -5.59
CA LYS A 37 -17.54 30.69 -6.88
C LYS A 37 -16.04 30.49 -6.71
N ASN A 38 -15.39 31.27 -5.84
CA ASN A 38 -13.94 31.19 -5.63
C ASN A 38 -13.51 29.81 -5.11
N PHE A 39 -14.19 29.26 -4.11
CA PHE A 39 -13.87 27.94 -3.58
C PHE A 39 -14.16 26.82 -4.60
N ALA A 40 -15.29 26.89 -5.32
CA ALA A 40 -15.63 25.89 -6.33
C ALA A 40 -14.65 25.88 -7.51
N HIS A 41 -14.17 27.06 -7.92
CA HIS A 41 -13.19 27.22 -8.99
C HIS A 41 -11.87 26.49 -8.70
N LYS A 42 -11.42 26.45 -7.44
CA LYS A 42 -10.23 25.68 -7.00
C LYS A 42 -10.28 24.22 -7.40
N HIS A 43 -11.47 23.63 -7.47
CA HIS A 43 -11.68 22.23 -7.82
C HIS A 43 -12.12 22.05 -9.28
N LEU A 44 -12.99 22.92 -9.79
CA LEU A 44 -13.48 22.87 -11.17
C LEU A 44 -12.36 23.06 -12.21
N PHE A 45 -11.37 23.90 -11.90
CA PHE A 45 -10.28 24.25 -12.81
C PHE A 45 -8.93 23.69 -12.39
N ALA A 46 -8.87 22.79 -11.39
CA ALA A 46 -7.64 22.13 -10.98
C ALA A 46 -7.01 21.33 -12.14
N GLU A 47 -7.85 20.68 -12.93
CA GLU A 47 -7.47 19.94 -14.14
C GLU A 47 -8.26 20.48 -15.33
N VAL A 48 -7.55 21.10 -16.27
CA VAL A 48 -8.15 21.66 -17.48
C VAL A 48 -7.63 20.87 -18.67
N GLU A 49 -8.56 20.22 -19.37
CA GLU A 49 -8.27 19.48 -20.58
C GLU A 49 -9.00 20.08 -21.79
N LEU A 50 -8.22 20.49 -22.78
CA LEU A 50 -8.72 21.05 -24.03
C LEU A 50 -8.58 20.01 -25.15
N HIS A 51 -9.69 19.37 -25.47
CA HIS A 51 -9.76 18.37 -26.54
C HIS A 51 -10.24 19.01 -27.85
N GLY A 52 -9.54 18.75 -28.95
CA GLY A 52 -9.95 19.01 -30.32
C GLY A 52 -9.98 17.72 -31.11
N SER A 53 -11.04 17.51 -31.89
CA SER A 53 -11.22 16.31 -32.72
C SER A 53 -11.32 16.68 -34.19
N ARG A 54 -11.34 15.66 -35.06
CA ARG A 54 -11.51 15.81 -36.51
C ARG A 54 -12.77 16.61 -36.88
N GLU A 55 -13.82 16.52 -36.07
CA GLU A 55 -15.11 17.19 -36.27
C GLU A 55 -15.23 18.53 -35.54
N LYS A 56 -14.46 18.73 -34.47
CA LYS A 56 -14.56 19.91 -33.59
C LYS A 56 -13.18 20.55 -33.44
N SER A 57 -13.00 21.70 -34.07
CA SER A 57 -11.77 22.49 -33.93
C SER A 57 -11.46 22.79 -32.46
N ALA A 58 -10.19 22.66 -32.08
CA ALA A 58 -9.68 23.07 -30.78
C ALA A 58 -9.68 24.60 -30.62
N THR A 59 -9.58 25.34 -31.73
CA THR A 59 -9.39 26.80 -31.74
C THR A 59 -10.51 27.54 -31.00
N PRO A 60 -11.81 27.28 -31.25
CA PRO A 60 -12.88 27.96 -30.52
C PRO A 60 -12.87 27.64 -29.02
N ARG A 61 -12.43 26.44 -28.63
CA ARG A 61 -12.35 26.02 -27.21
C ARG A 61 -11.21 26.75 -26.50
N ILE A 62 -10.04 26.81 -27.13
CA ILE A 62 -8.88 27.54 -26.63
C ILE A 62 -9.19 29.03 -26.51
N ARG A 63 -9.81 29.64 -27.54
CA ARG A 63 -10.23 31.06 -27.51
C ARG A 63 -11.30 31.32 -26.44
N ARG A 64 -12.29 30.43 -26.30
CA ARG A 64 -13.30 30.54 -25.23
C ARG A 64 -12.67 30.48 -23.85
N PHE A 65 -11.72 29.57 -23.65
CA PHE A 65 -11.03 29.46 -22.37
C PHE A 65 -10.13 30.68 -22.10
N LEU A 66 -9.44 31.18 -23.12
CA LEU A 66 -8.66 32.42 -22.99
C LEU A 66 -9.55 33.62 -22.65
N ASN A 67 -10.70 33.75 -23.30
CA ASN A 67 -11.67 34.80 -22.97
C ASN A 67 -12.21 34.62 -21.56
N LEU A 68 -12.52 33.39 -21.14
CA LEU A 68 -12.95 33.11 -19.77
C LEU A 68 -11.90 33.53 -18.73
N ILE A 69 -10.61 33.33 -19.03
CA ILE A 69 -9.52 33.82 -18.17
C ILE A 69 -9.45 35.35 -18.20
N ASN A 70 -9.61 35.99 -19.38
CA ASN A 70 -9.55 37.44 -19.53
C ASN A 70 -10.73 38.17 -18.86
N ASP A 71 -11.91 37.57 -18.87
CA ASP A 71 -13.16 38.15 -18.37
C ASP A 71 -13.36 37.90 -16.86
N ASP A 72 -12.42 37.20 -16.21
CA ASP A 72 -12.44 37.00 -14.76
C ASP A 72 -12.00 38.30 -14.05
N PRO A 73 -12.83 38.93 -13.20
CA PRO A 73 -12.51 40.23 -12.57
C PRO A 73 -11.27 40.23 -11.66
N HIS A 74 -10.66 39.06 -11.40
CA HIS A 74 -9.39 38.89 -10.68
C HIS A 74 -8.20 38.52 -11.60
N SER A 75 -8.38 38.65 -12.92
CA SER A 75 -7.56 38.07 -14.00
C SER A 75 -6.10 38.50 -14.07
N GLU A 76 -5.65 39.59 -13.44
CA GLU A 76 -4.28 40.03 -13.71
C GLU A 76 -3.24 39.13 -13.03
N VAL A 77 -3.60 38.47 -11.91
CA VAL A 77 -2.67 37.63 -11.15
C VAL A 77 -3.36 36.45 -10.40
N THR A 78 -4.66 36.51 -10.12
CA THR A 78 -5.34 35.62 -9.13
C THR A 78 -6.63 34.93 -9.63
N GLY A 79 -7.05 35.10 -10.89
CA GLY A 79 -8.26 34.47 -11.48
C GLY A 79 -8.12 32.97 -11.79
N ILE A 80 -9.06 32.39 -12.56
CA ILE A 80 -9.14 30.94 -12.93
C ILE A 80 -7.78 30.26 -13.18
N ALA A 81 -6.84 30.96 -13.82
CA ALA A 81 -5.47 30.52 -14.05
C ALA A 81 -4.72 30.05 -12.78
N SER A 82 -4.88 30.74 -11.64
CA SER A 82 -4.22 30.44 -10.36
C SER A 82 -4.62 29.07 -9.77
N TYR A 83 -5.78 28.56 -10.15
CA TYR A 83 -6.31 27.28 -9.71
C TYR A 83 -5.87 26.09 -10.57
N VAL A 84 -5.35 26.35 -11.77
CA VAL A 84 -4.90 25.28 -12.67
C VAL A 84 -3.68 24.59 -12.07
N ARG A 85 -3.78 23.27 -11.90
CA ARG A 85 -2.70 22.40 -11.42
C ARG A 85 -2.21 21.45 -12.51
N LYS A 86 -3.10 21.00 -13.39
CA LYS A 86 -2.80 20.21 -14.58
C LYS A 86 -3.45 20.85 -15.79
N PHE A 87 -2.66 21.10 -16.83
CA PHE A 87 -3.13 21.69 -18.08
C PHE A 87 -2.79 20.77 -19.23
N SER A 88 -3.82 20.25 -19.91
CA SER A 88 -3.68 19.32 -21.02
C SER A 88 -4.34 19.87 -22.27
N VAL A 89 -3.66 19.77 -23.41
CA VAL A 89 -4.18 20.16 -24.72
C VAL A 89 -3.95 19.02 -25.69
N HIS A 90 -5.04 18.45 -26.17
CA HIS A 90 -5.03 17.35 -27.13
C HIS A 90 -5.73 17.81 -28.40
N MET A 91 -5.02 17.90 -29.51
CA MET A 91 -5.58 18.36 -30.79
C MET A 91 -5.38 17.30 -31.85
N ILE A 92 -6.47 16.71 -32.33
CA ILE A 92 -6.47 15.71 -33.41
C ILE A 92 -7.15 16.34 -34.64
N GLY A 93 -6.43 16.47 -35.75
CA GLY A 93 -6.98 17.10 -36.95
C GLY A 93 -5.95 17.37 -38.05
N VAL A 94 -6.38 18.05 -39.12
CA VAL A 94 -5.50 18.45 -40.21
C VAL A 94 -4.56 19.59 -39.74
N PRO A 95 -3.24 19.54 -40.03
CA PRO A 95 -2.31 20.57 -39.58
C PRO A 95 -2.72 22.00 -39.93
N SER A 96 -3.32 22.23 -41.10
CA SER A 96 -3.83 23.55 -41.51
C SER A 96 -4.93 24.13 -40.61
N MET A 97 -5.63 23.28 -39.85
CA MET A 97 -6.67 23.70 -38.90
C MET A 97 -6.12 23.93 -37.49
N ILE A 98 -5.03 23.23 -37.14
CA ILE A 98 -4.41 23.29 -35.81
C ILE A 98 -3.41 24.45 -35.76
N ARG A 99 -2.57 24.59 -36.80
CA ARG A 99 -1.49 25.58 -36.88
C ARG A 99 -1.93 27.01 -36.57
N PRO A 100 -3.04 27.56 -37.12
CA PRO A 100 -3.45 28.93 -36.79
C PRO A 100 -3.64 29.17 -35.29
N THR A 101 -4.11 28.17 -34.54
CA THR A 101 -4.28 28.29 -33.08
C THR A 101 -2.94 28.49 -32.34
N LEU A 102 -1.89 27.88 -32.87
CA LEU A 102 -0.52 27.93 -32.34
C LEU A 102 0.19 29.19 -32.89
N ASP A 103 0.02 29.50 -34.18
CA ASP A 103 0.71 30.56 -34.93
C ASP A 103 0.08 31.95 -34.86
N ASP A 104 -1.19 32.08 -34.46
CA ASP A 104 -1.81 33.39 -34.21
C ASP A 104 -1.43 33.92 -32.81
N GLY A 105 -0.55 33.22 -32.09
CA GLY A 105 -0.13 33.58 -30.72
C GLY A 105 -1.21 33.33 -29.66
N THR A 106 -2.36 32.75 -30.01
CA THR A 106 -3.45 32.48 -29.04
C THR A 106 -2.98 31.53 -27.93
N MET A 107 -2.34 30.41 -28.30
CA MET A 107 -1.76 29.48 -27.32
C MET A 107 -0.60 30.09 -26.54
N ALA A 108 0.22 30.94 -27.18
CA ALA A 108 1.30 31.65 -26.50
C ALA A 108 0.76 32.56 -25.39
N THR A 109 -0.30 33.31 -25.68
CA THR A 109 -0.99 34.16 -24.70
C THR A 109 -1.59 33.32 -23.57
N LEU A 110 -2.22 32.19 -23.90
CA LEU A 110 -2.79 31.29 -22.91
C LEU A 110 -1.73 30.73 -21.96
N PHE A 111 -0.60 30.26 -22.48
CA PHE A 111 0.54 29.81 -21.69
C PHE A 111 1.06 30.89 -20.75
N ARG A 112 1.26 32.12 -21.26
CA ARG A 112 1.70 33.22 -20.40
C ARG A 112 0.71 33.53 -19.29
N LYS A 113 -0.59 33.43 -19.53
CA LYS A 113 -1.60 33.67 -18.49
C LYS A 113 -1.69 32.57 -17.44
N ILE A 114 -1.62 31.31 -17.86
CA ILE A 114 -1.77 30.17 -16.93
C ILE A 114 -0.51 29.95 -16.09
N PHE A 115 0.67 30.18 -16.67
CA PHE A 115 1.95 29.83 -16.03
C PHE A 115 2.72 31.04 -15.46
N ASN A 116 2.22 32.27 -15.64
CA ASN A 116 2.72 33.48 -14.97
C ASN A 116 1.71 34.03 -13.96
N THR A 117 1.18 33.17 -13.10
CA THR A 117 0.35 33.59 -11.97
C THR A 117 1.29 34.20 -10.93
N GLY A 118 1.31 35.52 -10.79
CA GLY A 118 2.25 36.23 -9.89
C GLY A 118 2.07 35.97 -8.39
N GLU A 119 1.26 34.99 -7.99
CA GLU A 119 1.12 34.51 -6.62
C GLU A 119 2.11 33.35 -6.36
N PRO A 120 3.01 33.45 -5.36
CA PRO A 120 3.98 32.39 -5.03
C PRO A 120 3.30 31.05 -4.74
N GLY A 121 3.70 29.98 -5.43
CA GLY A 121 3.13 28.63 -5.25
C GLY A 121 1.84 28.34 -6.04
N SER A 122 1.37 29.30 -6.85
CA SER A 122 0.25 29.13 -7.77
C SER A 122 0.73 28.80 -9.19
N GLY A 123 -0.05 27.98 -9.92
CA GLY A 123 0.23 27.61 -11.31
C GLY A 123 0.30 26.08 -11.54
N PRO A 124 0.36 25.63 -12.80
CA PRO A 124 0.33 24.22 -13.11
C PRO A 124 1.63 23.51 -12.75
N ARG A 125 1.49 22.30 -12.22
CA ARG A 125 2.58 21.34 -12.01
C ARG A 125 2.78 20.39 -13.17
N SER A 126 1.76 20.28 -14.03
CA SER A 126 1.76 19.40 -15.18
C SER A 126 1.27 20.13 -16.43
N LEU A 127 2.03 19.98 -17.52
CA LEU A 127 1.66 20.42 -18.87
C LEU A 127 1.66 19.21 -19.81
N SER A 128 0.54 18.99 -20.52
CA SER A 128 0.45 18.01 -21.61
C SER A 128 0.07 18.71 -22.91
N LEU A 129 0.86 18.52 -23.97
CA LEU A 129 0.57 19.02 -25.30
C LEU A 129 0.74 17.90 -26.32
N SER A 130 -0.39 17.44 -26.87
CA SER A 130 -0.45 16.33 -27.82
C SER A 130 -1.10 16.76 -29.13
N LEU A 131 -0.38 16.64 -30.24
CA LEU A 131 -0.87 16.97 -31.58
C LEU A 131 -0.92 15.71 -32.46
N GLY A 132 -2.10 15.38 -32.99
CA GLY A 132 -2.32 14.21 -33.86
C GLY A 132 -2.85 14.61 -35.23
N SER A 133 -2.40 13.92 -36.28
CA SER A 133 -2.89 14.08 -37.66
C SER A 133 -3.74 12.89 -38.10
N THR A 134 -4.83 13.15 -38.86
CA THR A 134 -5.83 12.14 -39.24
C THR A 134 -5.50 11.33 -40.48
N SER A 135 -4.49 11.71 -41.28
CA SER A 135 -4.28 11.15 -42.63
C SER A 135 -3.00 10.32 -42.80
N ASN A 136 -2.25 10.10 -41.73
CA ASN A 136 -1.16 9.13 -41.62
C ASN A 136 -0.55 9.32 -40.23
N LEU A 137 -0.35 8.24 -39.48
CA LEU A 137 0.34 8.25 -38.18
C LEU A 137 1.76 8.84 -38.22
N ARG A 138 2.29 9.13 -39.43
CA ARG A 138 3.60 9.75 -39.71
C ARG A 138 3.59 11.28 -39.89
N ARG A 139 2.45 11.97 -39.89
CA ARG A 139 2.42 13.45 -40.03
C ARG A 139 2.44 14.14 -38.66
N THR A 140 3.66 14.42 -38.21
CA THR A 140 3.99 15.24 -37.03
C THR A 140 3.97 16.73 -37.34
N PHE A 141 3.93 17.56 -36.29
CA PHE A 141 4.01 19.01 -36.40
C PHE A 141 5.46 19.47 -36.34
N ASP A 142 5.90 20.22 -37.35
CA ASP A 142 7.24 20.79 -37.37
C ASP A 142 7.34 21.95 -36.36
N TRP A 143 8.18 21.80 -35.34
CA TRP A 143 8.40 22.81 -34.31
C TRP A 143 8.95 24.11 -34.88
N SER A 144 9.78 24.02 -35.92
CA SER A 144 10.34 25.19 -36.59
C SER A 144 9.27 25.99 -37.35
N SER A 145 8.16 25.34 -37.72
CA SER A 145 7.06 25.99 -38.42
C SER A 145 6.19 26.89 -37.54
N PHE A 146 6.32 26.78 -36.21
CA PHE A 146 5.56 27.65 -35.31
C PHE A 146 6.06 29.09 -35.32
N ASN A 147 5.22 30.06 -34.97
CA ASN A 147 5.69 31.43 -34.80
C ASN A 147 6.67 31.57 -33.60
N GLN A 148 7.45 32.64 -33.59
CA GLN A 148 8.40 32.91 -32.50
C GLN A 148 7.70 33.08 -31.15
N ASN A 149 6.53 33.73 -31.16
CA ASN A 149 5.74 34.03 -29.96
C ASN A 149 5.36 32.77 -29.16
N PHE A 150 4.93 31.70 -29.84
CA PHE A 150 4.60 30.40 -29.26
C PHE A 150 5.85 29.70 -28.74
N ARG A 151 6.93 29.67 -29.53
CA ARG A 151 8.18 29.03 -29.11
C ARG A 151 8.75 29.66 -27.85
N ASP A 152 8.74 30.99 -27.77
CA ASP A 152 9.21 31.73 -26.59
C ASP A 152 8.31 31.48 -25.39
N ALA A 153 6.98 31.58 -25.55
CA ALA A 153 6.04 31.30 -24.48
C ALA A 153 6.18 29.87 -23.94
N PHE A 154 6.33 28.88 -24.81
CA PHE A 154 6.52 27.49 -24.40
C PHE A 154 7.85 27.31 -23.67
N ARG A 155 8.94 27.90 -24.18
CA ARG A 155 10.26 27.86 -23.52
C ARG A 155 10.21 28.49 -22.12
N ASP A 156 9.47 29.59 -21.96
CA ASP A 156 9.28 30.25 -20.67
C ASP A 156 8.48 29.38 -19.69
N VAL A 157 7.48 28.65 -20.18
CA VAL A 157 6.69 27.70 -19.38
C VAL A 157 7.57 26.55 -18.85
N CYS A 158 8.42 25.97 -19.70
CA CYS A 158 9.32 24.89 -19.29
C CYS A 158 10.25 25.31 -18.15
N LYS A 159 10.63 26.59 -18.07
CA LYS A 159 11.52 27.13 -17.03
C LYS A 159 10.80 27.47 -15.73
N LYS A 160 9.50 27.19 -15.59
CA LYS A 160 8.75 27.54 -14.39
C LYS A 160 9.08 26.61 -13.23
N PRO A 161 9.33 27.16 -12.02
CA PRO A 161 9.75 26.38 -10.86
C PRO A 161 8.67 25.42 -10.33
N LEU A 162 7.41 25.59 -10.73
CA LEU A 162 6.32 24.72 -10.32
C LEU A 162 6.04 23.59 -11.30
N LEU A 163 6.53 23.67 -12.55
CA LEU A 163 6.26 22.68 -13.58
C LEU A 163 7.20 21.48 -13.39
N THR A 164 6.69 20.42 -12.77
CA THR A 164 7.45 19.18 -12.49
C THR A 164 7.19 18.08 -13.51
N THR A 165 6.12 18.19 -14.31
CA THR A 165 5.70 17.17 -15.27
C THR A 165 5.45 17.76 -16.65
N LEU A 166 6.10 17.22 -17.68
CA LEU A 166 5.90 17.62 -19.07
C LEU A 166 5.57 16.41 -19.95
N GLN A 167 4.47 16.53 -20.70
CA GLN A 167 4.11 15.59 -21.76
C GLN A 167 4.05 16.30 -23.11
N LEU A 168 4.79 15.78 -24.08
CA LEU A 168 4.79 16.23 -25.46
C LEU A 168 4.53 15.07 -26.40
N SER A 169 3.60 15.26 -27.35
CA SER A 169 3.40 14.28 -28.41
C SER A 169 3.15 14.88 -29.79
N GLY A 170 3.78 14.28 -30.81
CA GLY A 170 3.49 14.53 -32.23
C GLY A 170 4.23 15.72 -32.84
N PHE A 171 5.49 15.94 -32.44
CA PHE A 171 6.33 17.04 -32.92
C PHE A 171 7.59 16.53 -33.63
N ILE A 172 8.10 17.27 -34.61
CA ILE A 172 9.42 17.04 -35.20
C ILE A 172 10.23 18.33 -35.19
N ASN A 173 11.54 18.21 -35.37
CA ASN A 173 12.48 19.33 -35.34
C ASN A 173 12.43 20.11 -34.01
N VAL A 174 12.14 19.43 -32.90
CA VAL A 174 12.12 20.01 -31.57
C VAL A 174 13.54 20.43 -31.19
N PRO A 175 13.76 21.63 -30.60
CA PRO A 175 15.09 22.06 -30.20
C PRO A 175 15.69 21.14 -29.13
N PRO A 176 16.97 20.74 -29.26
CA PRO A 176 17.65 19.91 -28.28
C PRO A 176 17.94 20.65 -26.96
N ASP A 177 17.68 21.95 -26.86
CA ASP A 177 17.88 22.73 -25.64
C ASP A 177 16.56 23.06 -24.91
N LEU A 178 15.44 22.43 -25.30
CA LEU A 178 14.11 22.81 -24.83
C LEU A 178 13.93 22.66 -23.30
N LEU A 179 14.52 21.63 -22.69
CA LEU A 179 14.46 21.36 -21.25
C LEU A 179 15.63 21.97 -20.47
N ARG A 180 16.44 22.83 -21.10
CA ARG A 180 17.65 23.37 -20.49
C ARG A 180 17.30 24.31 -19.35
N ASN A 181 17.91 24.06 -18.19
CA ASN A 181 17.71 24.80 -16.94
C ASN A 181 16.25 24.75 -16.45
N THR A 182 15.58 23.60 -16.60
CA THR A 182 14.22 23.37 -16.11
C THR A 182 14.22 22.50 -14.86
N VAL A 183 13.16 22.54 -14.05
CA VAL A 183 12.98 21.70 -12.84
C VAL A 183 12.06 20.50 -13.08
N ILE A 184 11.84 20.14 -14.35
CA ILE A 184 10.93 19.07 -14.73
C ILE A 184 11.58 17.72 -14.38
N THR A 185 10.94 16.97 -13.49
CA THR A 185 11.42 15.64 -13.06
C THR A 185 10.69 14.50 -13.76
N ASN A 186 9.50 14.73 -14.33
CA ASN A 186 8.69 13.69 -14.96
C ASN A 186 8.43 14.05 -16.42
N VAL A 187 8.86 13.20 -17.35
CA VAL A 187 8.86 13.52 -18.78
C VAL A 187 8.17 12.43 -19.61
N THR A 188 7.29 12.84 -20.51
CA THR A 188 6.58 11.96 -21.45
C THR A 188 6.79 12.48 -22.87
N LEU A 189 7.52 11.75 -23.72
CA LEU A 189 7.85 12.16 -25.09
C LEU A 189 7.40 11.10 -26.08
N LEU A 190 6.36 11.37 -26.85
CA LEU A 190 5.80 10.40 -27.80
C LEU A 190 5.76 10.95 -29.21
N ARG A 191 6.41 10.31 -30.18
CA ARG A 191 6.53 10.79 -31.57
C ARG A 191 7.19 12.16 -31.63
N ILE A 192 8.36 12.28 -31.02
CA ILE A 192 9.15 13.52 -30.94
C ILE A 192 10.48 13.32 -31.68
N ARG A 193 10.82 14.20 -32.63
CA ARG A 193 12.15 14.22 -33.28
C ARG A 193 12.88 15.53 -33.01
N LEU A 194 14.20 15.47 -32.77
CA LEU A 194 15.05 16.64 -32.55
C LEU A 194 15.53 17.30 -33.86
N LEU A 195 15.72 18.62 -33.82
CA LEU A 195 16.28 19.40 -34.92
C LEU A 195 17.73 18.97 -35.21
N GLY A 196 18.06 18.71 -36.47
CA GLY A 196 19.43 18.36 -36.89
C GLY A 196 19.80 16.89 -36.72
N THR A 197 18.89 16.07 -36.17
CA THR A 197 18.96 14.62 -36.34
C THR A 197 18.51 14.31 -37.77
N GLU A 198 19.44 13.97 -38.66
CA GLU A 198 19.05 13.38 -39.95
C GLU A 198 18.20 12.15 -39.67
N SER A 199 17.30 11.78 -40.60
CA SER A 199 16.57 10.53 -40.48
C SER A 199 17.59 9.40 -40.35
N PHE A 200 17.85 8.95 -39.12
CA PHE A 200 18.70 7.81 -38.88
C PHE A 200 18.09 6.67 -39.66
N ASP A 201 18.78 6.26 -40.73
CA ASP A 201 18.57 4.93 -41.25
C ASP A 201 19.16 4.03 -40.16
N PHE A 202 18.30 3.55 -39.25
CA PHE A 202 18.76 2.84 -38.03
C PHE A 202 19.44 1.47 -38.32
N GLY A 203 20.15 1.32 -39.44
CA GLY A 203 20.99 0.17 -39.76
C GLY A 203 22.29 0.15 -38.95
N ASP A 204 22.75 1.32 -38.51
CA ASP A 204 23.93 1.46 -37.66
C ASP A 204 23.51 2.10 -36.33
N ALA A 205 23.11 1.27 -35.36
CA ALA A 205 22.91 1.73 -34.00
C ALA A 205 24.24 2.33 -33.49
N PRO A 206 24.25 3.54 -32.91
CA PRO A 206 25.47 4.10 -32.36
C PRO A 206 25.95 3.18 -31.23
N THR A 207 27.10 2.53 -31.44
CA THR A 207 27.84 1.86 -30.37
C THR A 207 28.29 2.94 -29.40
N PHE A 208 27.56 3.07 -28.29
CA PHE A 208 28.00 3.88 -27.17
C PHE A 208 29.23 3.19 -26.58
N VAL A 209 30.40 3.79 -26.81
CA VAL A 209 31.64 3.36 -26.15
C VAL A 209 31.54 3.85 -24.71
N PRO A 210 31.48 2.97 -23.71
CA PRO A 210 31.48 3.40 -22.32
C PRO A 210 32.73 4.27 -22.08
N PRO A 211 32.66 5.29 -21.22
CA PRO A 211 33.87 5.96 -20.77
C PRO A 211 34.81 4.88 -20.22
N SER A 212 36.10 4.98 -20.55
CA SER A 212 37.17 4.18 -19.92
C SER A 212 36.98 4.16 -18.40
N ASP A 213 37.40 3.07 -17.74
CA ASP A 213 37.27 2.66 -16.31
C ASP A 213 37.59 3.70 -15.19
N GLU A 214 37.54 4.99 -15.45
CA GLU A 214 37.50 6.05 -14.45
C GLU A 214 36.04 6.25 -14.01
N GLU A 215 35.67 5.70 -12.85
CA GLU A 215 34.43 6.02 -12.15
C GLU A 215 34.36 7.54 -11.89
N ILE A 216 33.64 8.28 -12.72
CA ILE A 216 33.33 9.69 -12.46
C ILE A 216 32.18 9.71 -11.45
N HIS A 217 32.50 9.83 -10.16
CA HIS A 217 31.47 10.02 -9.13
C HIS A 217 30.83 11.40 -9.29
N ALA A 218 29.52 11.53 -9.02
CA ALA A 218 28.79 12.81 -9.14
C ALA A 218 29.41 13.95 -8.30
N SER A 219 30.23 13.62 -7.29
CA SER A 219 31.03 14.53 -6.47
C SER A 219 32.27 15.10 -7.17
N ASP A 220 32.75 14.45 -8.23
CA ASP A 220 33.96 14.81 -8.98
C ASP A 220 33.64 15.64 -10.23
N LEU A 221 32.35 15.81 -10.52
CA LEU A 221 31.87 16.73 -11.53
C LEU A 221 32.14 18.18 -11.07
N PRO A 222 32.64 19.09 -11.94
CA PRO A 222 33.03 20.45 -11.57
C PRO A 222 31.84 21.39 -11.27
N PHE A 223 30.68 20.86 -10.88
CA PHE A 223 29.40 21.55 -10.76
C PHE A 223 28.78 21.33 -9.38
N ARG A 224 27.94 22.26 -8.91
CA ARG A 224 27.18 22.08 -7.67
C ARG A 224 26.03 21.11 -7.91
N GLN A 225 25.85 20.15 -7.00
CA GLN A 225 24.80 19.13 -7.06
C GLN A 225 23.38 19.72 -7.19
N ASP A 226 23.19 20.96 -6.71
CA ASP A 226 21.93 21.72 -6.75
C ASP A 226 21.53 22.23 -8.16
N GLU A 227 22.44 22.19 -9.14
CA GLU A 227 22.19 22.65 -10.52
C GLU A 227 21.74 21.51 -11.46
N ILE A 228 21.78 20.26 -11.00
CA ILE A 228 21.44 19.06 -11.78
C ILE A 228 20.01 18.63 -11.46
N VAL A 229 19.17 18.56 -12.50
CA VAL A 229 17.79 18.08 -12.37
C VAL A 229 17.73 16.64 -12.82
N PHE A 230 17.44 15.76 -11.86
CA PHE A 230 17.31 14.33 -12.09
C PHE A 230 15.89 13.97 -12.50
N LEU A 231 15.76 13.06 -13.46
CA LEU A 231 14.46 12.52 -13.84
C LEU A 231 14.00 11.47 -12.84
N GLU A 232 12.73 11.51 -12.47
CA GLU A 232 12.06 10.56 -11.57
C GLU A 232 11.23 9.54 -12.35
N SER A 233 10.63 9.96 -13.48
CA SER A 233 9.92 9.05 -14.39
C SER A 233 10.03 9.49 -15.85
N ILE A 234 10.08 8.50 -16.75
CA ILE A 234 10.13 8.73 -18.20
C ILE A 234 9.18 7.80 -18.94
N HIS A 235 8.44 8.34 -19.91
CA HIS A 235 7.63 7.58 -20.85
C HIS A 235 7.97 7.99 -22.29
N THR A 236 8.36 7.06 -23.15
CA THR A 236 8.78 7.35 -24.53
C THR A 236 8.46 6.22 -25.50
N ASP A 237 8.27 6.56 -26.78
CA ASP A 237 8.15 5.58 -27.87
C ASP A 237 9.45 5.38 -28.66
N LEU A 238 10.58 5.77 -28.06
CA LEU A 238 11.93 5.61 -28.61
C LEU A 238 12.15 6.31 -29.96
N SER A 239 11.13 7.01 -30.48
CA SER A 239 11.25 7.96 -31.59
C SER A 239 12.11 9.17 -31.22
N PHE A 240 12.27 9.39 -29.92
CA PHE A 240 13.17 10.34 -29.31
C PHE A 240 14.39 9.59 -28.72
N PRO A 241 15.63 9.91 -29.11
CA PRO A 241 16.82 9.33 -28.50
C PRO A 241 16.94 9.81 -27.05
N LEU A 242 16.71 8.91 -26.09
CA LEU A 242 16.72 9.23 -24.65
C LEU A 242 18.06 9.85 -24.21
N LEU A 243 19.17 9.41 -24.81
CA LEU A 243 20.51 9.97 -24.57
C LEU A 243 20.64 11.43 -25.04
N GLU A 244 19.82 11.89 -25.98
CA GLU A 244 19.80 13.30 -26.39
C GLU A 244 18.94 14.17 -25.46
N ILE A 245 18.21 13.60 -24.48
CA ILE A 245 17.65 14.36 -23.35
C ILE A 245 18.78 15.01 -22.53
N LEU A 246 19.97 14.39 -22.50
CA LEU A 246 21.14 14.91 -21.80
C LEU A 246 21.61 16.25 -22.38
N ASP A 247 21.51 16.42 -23.69
CA ASP A 247 21.80 17.69 -24.40
C ASP A 247 20.79 18.80 -24.07
N MET A 248 19.61 18.40 -23.59
CA MET A 248 18.59 19.29 -23.06
C MET A 248 18.87 19.72 -21.62
N THR A 249 19.94 19.26 -20.97
CA THR A 249 20.40 19.77 -19.67
C THR A 249 21.47 20.86 -19.84
N PRO A 250 21.90 21.60 -18.79
CA PRO A 250 22.68 22.84 -18.93
C PRO A 250 23.96 22.72 -19.75
N ARG A 251 24.63 21.56 -19.82
CA ARG A 251 25.90 21.40 -20.55
C ARG A 251 26.06 19.95 -21.01
N ARG A 252 26.38 19.80 -22.30
CA ARG A 252 26.64 18.61 -23.13
C ARG A 252 27.58 17.52 -22.58
N SER A 253 27.99 17.62 -21.32
CA SER A 253 29.09 16.86 -20.72
C SER A 253 28.70 16.14 -19.42
N ILE A 254 27.41 16.01 -19.11
CA ILE A 254 26.94 15.20 -17.97
C ILE A 254 26.71 13.76 -18.45
N PRO A 255 27.33 12.76 -17.81
CA PRO A 255 27.13 11.35 -18.15
C PRO A 255 25.64 10.90 -18.04
N PRO A 256 25.16 10.02 -18.94
CA PRO A 256 23.78 9.51 -18.92
C PRO A 256 23.34 8.92 -17.59
N ASP A 257 24.21 8.09 -17.00
CA ASP A 257 24.02 7.41 -15.71
C ASP A 257 23.73 8.41 -14.59
N VAL A 258 24.38 9.58 -14.60
CA VAL A 258 24.14 10.64 -13.61
C VAL A 258 22.73 11.22 -13.76
N VAL A 259 22.30 11.57 -14.98
CA VAL A 259 20.97 12.19 -15.20
C VAL A 259 19.83 11.20 -14.91
N PHE A 260 20.03 9.94 -15.26
CA PHE A 260 19.04 8.88 -15.09
C PHE A 260 19.12 8.18 -13.71
N SER A 261 20.10 8.52 -12.87
CA SER A 261 20.34 7.91 -11.54
C SER A 261 19.16 7.94 -10.57
N ARG A 262 18.11 8.73 -10.84
CA ARG A 262 16.89 8.79 -10.01
C ARG A 262 15.62 8.31 -10.71
N VAL A 263 15.72 7.80 -11.95
CA VAL A 263 14.55 7.32 -12.67
C VAL A 263 14.03 6.09 -11.95
N ARG A 264 12.86 6.22 -11.30
CA ARG A 264 12.19 5.13 -10.59
C ARG A 264 11.22 4.38 -11.49
N SER A 265 10.70 5.05 -12.52
CA SER A 265 9.73 4.48 -13.45
C SER A 265 10.09 4.79 -14.90
N LEU A 266 10.12 3.76 -15.74
CA LEU A 266 10.37 3.87 -17.16
C LEU A 266 9.29 3.12 -17.94
N THR A 267 8.69 3.78 -18.93
CA THR A 267 7.77 3.16 -19.87
C THR A 267 8.27 3.36 -21.30
N LEU A 268 8.36 2.27 -22.07
CA LEU A 268 8.85 2.26 -23.44
C LEU A 268 7.80 1.68 -24.38
N ASP A 269 7.35 2.44 -25.38
CA ASP A 269 6.58 1.91 -26.49
C ASP A 269 7.54 1.32 -27.54
N VAL A 270 7.47 0.01 -27.77
CA VAL A 270 8.32 -0.73 -28.71
C VAL A 270 7.51 -1.08 -29.95
N SER A 271 7.76 -0.41 -31.07
CA SER A 271 6.98 -0.60 -32.30
C SER A 271 7.69 -1.43 -33.38
N CYS A 272 9.01 -1.57 -33.28
CA CYS A 272 9.82 -2.33 -34.22
C CYS A 272 11.11 -2.87 -33.57
N LYS A 273 11.84 -3.72 -34.30
CA LYS A 273 13.11 -4.32 -33.83
C LYS A 273 14.14 -3.27 -33.37
N LYS A 274 14.17 -2.11 -34.06
CA LYS A 274 15.09 -1.01 -33.75
C LYS A 274 14.80 -0.39 -32.39
N ASP A 275 13.52 -0.23 -32.06
CA ASP A 275 13.09 0.26 -30.74
C ASP A 275 13.52 -0.73 -29.65
N LEU A 276 13.37 -2.04 -29.89
CA LEU A 276 13.82 -3.06 -28.94
C LEU A 276 15.33 -2.99 -28.67
N GLN A 277 16.14 -2.83 -29.72
CA GLN A 277 17.60 -2.66 -29.59
C GLN A 277 17.97 -1.40 -28.79
N LEU A 278 17.26 -0.30 -29.00
CA LEU A 278 17.43 0.93 -28.23
C LEU A 278 17.05 0.74 -26.75
N ALA A 279 15.97 0.02 -26.47
CA ALA A 279 15.55 -0.29 -25.11
C ALA A 279 16.62 -1.12 -24.37
N VAL A 280 17.14 -2.18 -25.00
CA VAL A 280 18.25 -3.00 -24.46
C VAL A 280 19.47 -2.13 -24.16
N SER A 281 19.88 -1.31 -25.14
CA SER A 281 21.06 -0.43 -25.02
C SER A 281 20.91 0.57 -23.89
N LEU A 282 19.69 1.07 -23.66
CA LEU A 282 19.38 2.02 -22.61
C LEU A 282 19.43 1.38 -21.22
N LEU A 283 18.83 0.20 -21.05
CA LEU A 283 18.82 -0.49 -19.75
C LEU A 283 20.24 -0.90 -19.31
N ALA A 284 21.11 -1.23 -20.26
CA ALA A 284 22.51 -1.55 -20.01
C ALA A 284 23.36 -0.34 -19.55
N GLN A 285 22.84 0.89 -19.64
CA GLN A 285 23.59 2.14 -19.37
C GLN A 285 23.33 2.77 -17.99
N GLY A 286 22.89 1.99 -16.99
CA GLY A 286 22.90 2.46 -15.60
C GLY A 286 21.56 3.00 -15.07
N LEU A 287 20.48 2.24 -15.26
CA LEU A 287 19.18 2.48 -14.61
C LEU A 287 19.05 1.74 -13.26
N GLU A 288 20.08 1.82 -12.41
CA GLU A 288 20.12 1.07 -11.14
C GLU A 288 19.01 1.45 -10.14
N ALA A 289 18.50 2.68 -10.23
CA ALA A 289 17.42 3.19 -9.39
C ALA A 289 16.01 2.80 -9.86
N LEU A 290 15.90 2.13 -11.01
CA LEU A 290 14.63 1.78 -11.63
C LEU A 290 13.86 0.78 -10.77
N GLU A 291 12.67 1.17 -10.33
CA GLU A 291 11.77 0.32 -9.53
C GLU A 291 10.63 -0.26 -10.36
N GLN A 292 10.25 0.41 -11.46
CA GLN A 292 9.17 0.00 -12.35
C GLN A 292 9.59 0.14 -13.82
N LEU A 293 9.46 -0.95 -14.58
CA LEU A 293 9.67 -0.98 -16.02
C LEU A 293 8.38 -1.40 -16.72
N GLU A 294 7.96 -0.65 -17.73
CA GLU A 294 6.82 -0.98 -18.57
C GLU A 294 7.25 -0.99 -20.04
N LEU A 295 6.99 -2.10 -20.74
CA LEU A 295 7.28 -2.28 -22.15
C LEU A 295 5.97 -2.50 -22.91
N ASP A 296 5.59 -1.53 -23.72
CA ASP A 296 4.37 -1.53 -24.51
C ASP A 296 4.72 -1.86 -25.98
N PHE A 297 4.61 -3.14 -26.33
CA PHE A 297 4.84 -3.67 -27.68
C PHE A 297 3.66 -3.32 -28.59
N ASN A 298 3.85 -2.34 -29.46
CA ASN A 298 2.89 -1.93 -30.47
C ASN A 298 3.25 -2.65 -31.79
N TYR A 299 2.35 -3.45 -32.38
CA TYR A 299 2.59 -4.21 -33.63
C TYR A 299 3.51 -5.46 -33.54
N TYR A 300 3.50 -6.24 -34.63
CA TYR A 300 4.20 -7.54 -34.74
C TYR A 300 5.71 -7.36 -35.00
N ILE A 301 6.54 -7.81 -34.06
CA ILE A 301 8.00 -7.87 -34.23
C ILE A 301 8.36 -9.27 -34.73
N ARG A 302 8.84 -9.37 -35.97
CA ARG A 302 9.04 -10.65 -36.70
C ARG A 302 10.26 -11.46 -36.28
N ASP A 303 11.25 -10.81 -35.67
CA ASP A 303 12.58 -11.39 -35.46
C ASP A 303 13.26 -10.68 -34.28
N THR A 304 13.47 -11.40 -33.18
CA THR A 304 14.01 -10.84 -31.92
C THR A 304 15.02 -11.81 -31.32
N SER A 305 16.23 -11.83 -31.86
CA SER A 305 17.39 -12.45 -31.20
C SER A 305 17.88 -11.65 -29.98
N GLU A 306 17.37 -10.44 -29.77
CA GLU A 306 17.78 -9.51 -28.72
C GLU A 306 17.10 -9.85 -27.39
N SER A 307 17.88 -10.02 -26.31
CA SER A 307 17.37 -10.20 -24.95
C SER A 307 17.65 -8.97 -24.09
N LEU A 308 16.69 -8.52 -23.28
CA LEU A 308 16.99 -7.56 -22.21
C LEU A 308 17.37 -8.35 -20.95
N ASP A 309 18.52 -8.03 -20.39
CA ASP A 309 19.00 -8.63 -19.15
C ASP A 309 18.46 -7.83 -17.95
N LEU A 310 17.39 -8.33 -17.33
CA LEU A 310 16.79 -7.71 -16.15
C LEU A 310 17.68 -7.81 -14.89
N SER A 311 18.69 -8.69 -14.87
CA SER A 311 19.58 -8.84 -13.71
C SER A 311 20.41 -7.58 -13.45
N GLN A 312 20.60 -6.74 -14.48
CA GLN A 312 21.27 -5.44 -14.41
C GLN A 312 20.42 -4.35 -13.74
N LEU A 313 19.18 -4.65 -13.35
CA LEU A 313 18.24 -3.73 -12.71
C LEU A 313 18.00 -4.15 -11.25
N PRO A 314 18.96 -3.93 -10.33
CA PRO A 314 18.94 -4.53 -8.98
C PRO A 314 17.79 -4.04 -8.10
N ARG A 315 17.13 -2.92 -8.42
CA ARG A 315 16.00 -2.35 -7.67
C ARG A 315 14.64 -2.56 -8.34
N LEU A 316 14.58 -3.25 -9.47
CA LEU A 316 13.34 -3.44 -10.21
C LEU A 316 12.36 -4.27 -9.38
N LYS A 317 11.23 -3.65 -8.99
CA LYS A 317 10.16 -4.29 -8.20
C LYS A 317 8.98 -4.73 -9.08
N SER A 318 8.73 -4.00 -10.16
CA SER A 318 7.57 -4.19 -11.04
C SER A 318 7.97 -4.19 -12.50
N LEU A 319 7.52 -5.21 -13.23
CA LEU A 319 7.65 -5.31 -14.67
C LEU A 319 6.26 -5.43 -15.31
N VAL A 320 5.96 -4.56 -16.27
CA VAL A 320 4.72 -4.59 -17.05
C VAL A 320 5.07 -4.81 -18.51
N LEU A 321 4.48 -5.82 -19.14
CA LEU A 321 4.68 -6.17 -20.54
C LEU A 321 3.32 -6.13 -21.22
N LYS A 322 3.08 -5.13 -22.06
CA LYS A 322 1.82 -5.05 -22.80
C LYS A 322 2.06 -5.28 -24.27
N HIS A 323 1.19 -6.06 -24.88
CA HIS A 323 1.16 -6.24 -26.32
C HIS A 323 -0.12 -5.61 -26.87
N ASN A 324 0.05 -4.50 -27.58
CA ASN A 324 -0.98 -3.70 -28.22
C ASN A 324 -0.96 -4.00 -29.74
N SER A 325 -1.62 -5.08 -30.16
CA SER A 325 -1.84 -5.32 -31.59
C SER A 325 -3.04 -4.51 -32.09
N VAL A 326 -3.00 -4.12 -33.37
CA VAL A 326 -4.09 -3.43 -34.07
C VAL A 326 -4.55 -4.17 -35.33
N SER A 327 -4.03 -5.37 -35.63
CA SER A 327 -4.33 -6.11 -36.87
C SER A 327 -4.87 -7.52 -36.62
N TYR A 328 -5.91 -7.89 -37.39
CA TYR A 328 -6.53 -9.23 -37.45
C TYR A 328 -5.67 -10.28 -38.13
N SER A 329 -4.72 -9.86 -38.97
CA SER A 329 -4.04 -10.74 -39.93
C SER A 329 -2.76 -11.39 -39.40
N SER A 330 -2.39 -11.16 -38.15
CA SER A 330 -1.21 -11.77 -37.53
C SER A 330 -1.44 -11.91 -36.02
N PRO A 331 -1.90 -13.08 -35.54
CA PRO A 331 -1.92 -13.36 -34.11
C PRO A 331 -0.47 -13.27 -33.60
N GLY A 332 -0.29 -12.78 -32.37
CA GLY A 332 1.01 -12.48 -31.75
C GLY A 332 1.88 -13.70 -31.43
N LEU A 333 2.07 -14.59 -32.41
CA LEU A 333 2.88 -15.81 -32.33
C LEU A 333 4.29 -15.57 -31.79
N SER A 334 4.90 -14.41 -32.06
CA SER A 334 6.25 -14.07 -31.59
C SER A 334 6.32 -13.39 -30.22
N VAL A 335 5.19 -12.93 -29.66
CA VAL A 335 5.17 -12.10 -28.44
C VAL A 335 5.44 -12.92 -27.19
N ILE A 336 4.84 -14.10 -27.10
CA ILE A 336 5.04 -14.99 -25.96
C ILE A 336 6.50 -15.50 -25.92
N PRO A 337 7.08 -15.99 -27.03
CA PRO A 337 8.51 -16.29 -27.10
C PRO A 337 9.39 -15.11 -26.67
N GLN A 338 9.06 -13.89 -27.05
CA GLN A 338 9.78 -12.67 -26.65
C GLN A 338 9.72 -12.43 -25.14
N ILE A 339 8.55 -12.57 -24.53
CA ILE A 339 8.38 -12.47 -23.08
C ILE A 339 9.17 -13.57 -22.38
N CYS A 340 9.15 -14.79 -22.92
CA CYS A 340 9.89 -15.92 -22.35
C CYS A 340 11.39 -15.71 -22.41
N GLN A 341 11.91 -15.25 -23.56
CA GLN A 341 13.31 -14.91 -23.74
C GLN A 341 13.75 -13.75 -22.82
N LEU A 342 12.90 -12.73 -22.67
CA LEU A 342 13.13 -11.59 -21.75
C LEU A 342 13.30 -12.07 -20.30
N LEU A 343 12.51 -13.07 -19.91
CA LEU A 343 12.43 -13.59 -18.57
C LEU A 343 13.24 -14.89 -18.38
N ASP A 344 14.01 -15.30 -19.40
CA ASP A 344 14.77 -16.55 -19.37
C ASP A 344 15.95 -16.49 -18.39
N GLN A 345 16.52 -15.31 -18.24
CA GLN A 345 17.63 -15.05 -17.31
C GLN A 345 17.14 -14.96 -15.85
N GLN A 346 18.08 -15.05 -14.90
CA GLN A 346 17.76 -14.97 -13.46
C GLN A 346 17.21 -13.57 -13.14
N PRO A 347 15.96 -13.43 -12.66
CA PRO A 347 15.38 -12.13 -12.33
C PRO A 347 16.08 -11.54 -11.10
N PRO A 348 16.14 -10.20 -10.97
CA PRO A 348 16.71 -9.57 -9.79
C PRO A 348 15.89 -9.94 -8.55
N PRO A 349 16.53 -10.15 -7.37
CA PRO A 349 15.81 -10.55 -6.16
C PRO A 349 14.74 -9.56 -5.68
N SER A 350 14.81 -8.32 -6.14
CA SER A 350 13.86 -7.24 -5.86
C SER A 350 12.56 -7.34 -6.65
N LEU A 351 12.51 -8.13 -7.73
CA LEU A 351 11.33 -8.25 -8.60
C LEU A 351 10.21 -9.00 -7.88
N GLN A 352 9.15 -8.26 -7.56
CA GLN A 352 8.00 -8.76 -6.78
C GLN A 352 6.72 -8.84 -7.61
N SER A 353 6.65 -8.17 -8.76
CA SER A 353 5.44 -8.15 -9.59
C SER A 353 5.74 -8.17 -11.08
N ILE A 354 4.99 -8.99 -11.81
CA ILE A 354 4.99 -9.07 -13.27
C ILE A 354 3.53 -8.99 -13.75
N ASP A 355 3.24 -8.07 -14.67
CA ASP A 355 1.94 -7.93 -15.34
C ASP A 355 2.12 -8.07 -16.85
N VAL A 356 1.59 -9.13 -17.43
CA VAL A 356 1.62 -9.38 -18.87
C VAL A 356 0.21 -9.15 -19.42
N ALA A 357 0.04 -8.13 -20.25
CA ALA A 357 -1.20 -7.85 -20.93
C ALA A 357 -1.09 -8.21 -22.42
N LEU A 358 -1.88 -9.18 -22.86
CA LEU A 358 -1.93 -9.66 -24.24
C LEU A 358 -3.24 -9.22 -24.89
N PHE A 359 -3.16 -8.37 -25.91
CA PHE A 359 -4.32 -8.03 -26.73
C PHE A 359 -4.56 -9.11 -27.81
N LEU A 360 -5.73 -9.74 -27.75
CA LEU A 360 -6.20 -10.81 -28.62
C LEU A 360 -7.32 -10.30 -29.53
N PHE A 361 -7.36 -10.78 -30.79
CA PHE A 361 -8.41 -10.43 -31.76
C PHE A 361 -9.29 -11.62 -32.09
N SER A 362 -10.61 -11.41 -32.04
CA SER A 362 -11.60 -12.28 -32.66
C SER A 362 -11.69 -12.00 -34.16
N ARG A 363 -11.75 -13.06 -34.98
CA ARG A 363 -12.08 -12.90 -36.42
C ARG A 363 -13.53 -12.42 -36.54
N PRO A 364 -13.90 -11.61 -37.56
CA PRO A 364 -15.25 -11.02 -37.69
C PRO A 364 -16.45 -11.99 -37.73
N HIS A 365 -16.21 -13.31 -37.79
CA HIS A 365 -17.22 -14.36 -37.85
C HIS A 365 -16.98 -15.48 -36.82
N ASP A 366 -16.12 -15.24 -35.83
CA ASP A 366 -15.62 -16.27 -34.94
C ASP A 366 -15.82 -15.89 -33.47
N HIS A 367 -16.91 -16.38 -32.88
CA HIS A 367 -17.35 -16.04 -31.52
C HIS A 367 -16.97 -17.11 -30.48
N LEU A 368 -16.36 -18.22 -30.91
CA LEU A 368 -15.94 -19.28 -30.00
C LEU A 368 -14.67 -18.84 -29.27
N VAL A 369 -14.66 -19.01 -27.96
CA VAL A 369 -13.53 -18.71 -27.08
C VAL A 369 -12.25 -19.39 -27.60
N GLU A 370 -12.33 -20.68 -27.93
CA GLU A 370 -11.20 -21.48 -28.42
C GLU A 370 -10.48 -20.81 -29.61
N ASN A 371 -11.22 -20.20 -30.53
CA ASN A 371 -10.65 -19.61 -31.73
C ASN A 371 -9.98 -18.24 -31.50
N ILE A 372 -10.31 -17.56 -30.39
CA ILE A 372 -9.67 -16.29 -29.99
C ILE A 372 -8.32 -16.54 -29.34
N PHE A 373 -8.20 -17.65 -28.63
CA PHE A 373 -6.96 -18.08 -27.96
C PHE A 373 -6.10 -19.00 -28.86
N ALA A 374 -6.63 -19.55 -29.94
CA ALA A 374 -5.86 -20.41 -30.85
C ALA A 374 -4.69 -19.65 -31.53
N GLY A 375 -3.56 -20.35 -31.70
CA GLY A 375 -2.39 -19.85 -32.45
C GLY A 375 -1.44 -18.99 -31.61
N TYR A 376 -1.42 -19.15 -30.29
CA TYR A 376 -0.45 -18.56 -29.38
C TYR A 376 0.25 -19.68 -28.59
N GLU A 377 1.55 -19.56 -28.36
CA GLU A 377 2.38 -20.57 -27.66
C GLU A 377 2.30 -20.39 -26.13
N TYR A 378 1.09 -20.43 -25.56
CA TYR A 378 0.87 -20.19 -24.13
C TYR A 378 1.62 -21.17 -23.23
N GLU A 379 1.93 -22.37 -23.73
CA GLU A 379 2.72 -23.37 -22.99
C GLU A 379 4.08 -22.82 -22.57
N LEU A 380 4.67 -21.90 -23.34
CA LEU A 380 5.95 -21.27 -22.98
C LEU A 380 5.83 -20.36 -21.75
N LEU A 381 4.70 -19.67 -21.58
CA LEU A 381 4.45 -18.89 -20.35
C LEU A 381 4.27 -19.84 -19.16
N ASP A 382 3.61 -20.98 -19.39
CA ASP A 382 3.39 -22.01 -18.39
C ASP A 382 4.74 -22.56 -17.90
N GLU A 383 5.61 -22.96 -18.82
CA GLU A 383 6.97 -23.43 -18.56
C GLU A 383 7.80 -22.37 -17.85
N LEU A 384 7.83 -21.14 -18.37
CA LEU A 384 8.59 -20.04 -17.80
C LEU A 384 8.25 -19.80 -16.32
N PHE A 385 6.96 -19.56 -16.03
CA PHE A 385 6.52 -19.15 -14.69
C PHE A 385 6.42 -20.33 -13.71
N SER A 386 6.48 -21.57 -14.20
CA SER A 386 6.67 -22.74 -13.34
C SER A 386 8.10 -22.84 -12.76
N HIS A 387 9.08 -22.14 -13.35
CA HIS A 387 10.47 -22.24 -12.96
C HIS A 387 10.77 -21.60 -11.58
N PRO A 388 11.55 -22.25 -10.68
CA PRO A 388 11.86 -21.74 -9.33
C PRO A 388 12.58 -20.39 -9.27
N LYS A 389 13.11 -19.90 -10.40
CA LYS A 389 13.82 -18.60 -10.48
C LYS A 389 12.94 -17.41 -10.09
N PHE A 390 11.61 -17.55 -10.17
CA PHE A 390 10.64 -16.53 -9.78
C PHE A 390 10.18 -16.62 -8.30
N TYR A 391 10.96 -17.24 -7.40
CA TYR A 391 10.58 -17.42 -5.99
C TYR A 391 10.29 -16.11 -5.21
N CYS A 392 10.83 -14.96 -5.65
CA CYS A 392 10.55 -13.64 -5.06
C CYS A 392 9.24 -13.00 -5.57
N LEU A 393 8.65 -13.54 -6.64
CA LEU A 393 7.47 -12.99 -7.29
C LEU A 393 6.25 -13.13 -6.37
N ARG A 394 5.65 -12.01 -5.98
CA ARG A 394 4.44 -11.96 -5.13
C ARG A 394 3.16 -11.82 -5.95
N TYR A 395 3.27 -11.23 -7.14
CA TYR A 395 2.15 -10.95 -8.02
C TYR A 395 2.50 -11.28 -9.46
N LEU A 396 1.72 -12.18 -10.07
CA LEU A 396 1.73 -12.45 -11.49
C LEU A 396 0.33 -12.17 -12.03
N ALA A 397 0.20 -11.27 -12.99
CA ALA A 397 -1.03 -11.05 -13.72
C ALA A 397 -0.84 -11.38 -15.20
N LEU A 398 -1.71 -12.23 -15.72
CA LEU A 398 -1.86 -12.46 -17.16
C LEU A 398 -3.21 -11.90 -17.58
N ARG A 399 -3.20 -10.76 -18.27
CA ARG A 399 -4.42 -10.07 -18.73
C ARG A 399 -4.63 -10.34 -20.21
N PHE A 400 -5.72 -11.01 -20.53
CA PHE A 400 -6.15 -11.19 -21.91
C PHE A 400 -7.17 -10.12 -22.24
N LEU A 401 -6.76 -9.15 -23.05
CA LEU A 401 -7.62 -8.06 -23.52
C LEU A 401 -8.16 -8.46 -24.89
N PHE A 402 -9.45 -8.27 -25.14
CA PHE A 402 -10.07 -8.68 -26.40
C PHE A 402 -11.09 -7.67 -26.89
N ASN A 403 -11.22 -7.58 -28.22
CA ASN A 403 -12.27 -6.82 -28.89
C ASN A 403 -13.29 -7.81 -29.49
N ILE A 404 -14.54 -7.74 -29.04
CA ILE A 404 -15.63 -8.62 -29.47
C ILE A 404 -16.51 -7.87 -30.46
N TYR A 405 -16.71 -8.42 -31.66
CA TYR A 405 -17.69 -7.90 -32.60
C TYR A 405 -19.10 -8.26 -32.17
N ASP A 406 -19.90 -7.23 -31.89
CA ASP A 406 -21.22 -7.21 -31.25
C ASP A 406 -22.37 -7.81 -32.08
N LYS A 407 -22.10 -8.82 -32.92
CA LYS A 407 -23.13 -9.53 -33.71
C LYS A 407 -23.12 -11.02 -33.41
N GLY A 408 -23.35 -11.41 -32.16
CA GLY A 408 -23.58 -12.82 -31.84
C GLY A 408 -23.17 -13.31 -30.45
N VAL A 409 -22.70 -12.43 -29.55
CA VAL A 409 -22.46 -12.82 -28.15
C VAL A 409 -23.66 -12.38 -27.32
N ASP A 410 -24.57 -13.30 -27.04
CA ASP A 410 -25.82 -13.04 -26.29
C ASP A 410 -25.60 -12.52 -24.85
N SER A 411 -24.38 -12.62 -24.29
CA SER A 411 -23.94 -11.78 -23.15
C SER A 411 -22.41 -11.77 -22.97
N ILE A 412 -21.80 -10.59 -22.76
CA ILE A 412 -20.36 -10.43 -22.45
C ILE A 412 -19.95 -11.29 -21.23
N HIS A 413 -20.85 -11.47 -20.27
CA HIS A 413 -20.62 -12.28 -19.07
C HIS A 413 -20.43 -13.77 -19.37
N GLN A 414 -21.19 -14.35 -20.32
CA GLN A 414 -21.01 -15.75 -20.71
C GLN A 414 -19.66 -15.97 -21.41
N PHE A 415 -19.27 -15.02 -22.26
CA PHE A 415 -17.95 -15.05 -22.89
C PHE A 415 -16.82 -15.01 -21.86
N GLN A 416 -16.90 -14.09 -20.89
CA GLN A 416 -15.92 -13.99 -19.80
C GLN A 416 -15.81 -15.29 -18.99
N ALA A 417 -16.94 -15.93 -18.69
CA ALA A 417 -16.96 -17.19 -17.97
C ALA A 417 -16.29 -18.33 -18.76
N ALA A 418 -16.63 -18.46 -20.05
CA ALA A 418 -16.04 -19.48 -20.93
C ALA A 418 -14.55 -19.24 -21.19
N ALA A 419 -14.13 -17.99 -21.42
CA ALA A 419 -12.72 -17.61 -21.53
C ALA A 419 -11.92 -17.92 -20.27
N SER A 420 -12.51 -17.69 -19.09
CA SER A 420 -11.87 -18.01 -17.82
C SER A 420 -11.66 -19.51 -17.62
N VAL A 421 -12.58 -20.35 -18.12
CA VAL A 421 -12.42 -21.82 -18.10
C VAL A 421 -11.33 -22.23 -19.07
N TYR A 422 -11.34 -21.71 -20.30
CA TYR A 422 -10.37 -22.08 -21.33
C TYR A 422 -8.92 -21.70 -20.96
N VAL A 423 -8.70 -20.51 -20.41
CA VAL A 423 -7.39 -20.08 -19.89
C VAL A 423 -6.89 -21.01 -18.77
N ARG A 424 -7.81 -21.57 -17.96
CA ARG A 424 -7.43 -22.52 -16.91
C ARG A 424 -6.93 -23.85 -17.46
N GLU A 425 -7.44 -24.26 -18.61
CA GLU A 425 -7.00 -25.47 -19.30
C GLU A 425 -5.70 -25.24 -20.08
N LEU A 426 -5.49 -24.04 -20.62
CA LEU A 426 -4.28 -23.66 -21.38
C LEU A 426 -3.02 -23.51 -20.54
N LEU A 427 -3.15 -23.07 -19.29
CA LEU A 427 -2.03 -22.79 -18.39
C LEU A 427 -2.10 -23.68 -17.13
N PRO A 428 -2.07 -25.01 -17.30
CA PRO A 428 -2.34 -25.94 -16.22
C PRO A 428 -1.28 -25.87 -15.13
N GLU A 429 0.00 -25.64 -15.42
CA GLU A 429 1.07 -25.56 -14.41
C GLU A 429 1.15 -24.19 -13.75
N VAL A 430 0.80 -23.08 -14.40
CA VAL A 430 0.63 -21.79 -13.73
C VAL A 430 -0.60 -21.83 -12.84
N ASN A 431 -1.68 -22.49 -13.26
CA ASN A 431 -2.81 -22.80 -12.37
C ASN A 431 -2.44 -23.82 -11.30
N SER A 432 -1.58 -24.79 -11.62
CA SER A 432 -1.09 -25.79 -10.68
C SER A 432 -0.24 -25.05 -9.69
N VAL A 433 0.79 -24.28 -10.02
CA VAL A 433 1.62 -23.46 -9.11
C VAL A 433 0.75 -22.46 -8.36
N ALA A 434 -0.25 -21.84 -9.00
CA ALA A 434 -1.27 -21.05 -8.29
C ALA A 434 -2.12 -21.89 -7.29
N LYS A 435 -2.16 -23.21 -7.43
CA LYS A 435 -2.83 -24.19 -6.54
C LYS A 435 -1.90 -25.17 -5.80
N SER A 436 -0.61 -25.20 -6.09
CA SER A 436 0.35 -26.31 -5.88
C SER A 436 1.79 -25.81 -5.71
N GLY A 437 1.94 -24.50 -5.59
CA GLY A 437 2.71 -23.91 -4.51
C GLY A 437 1.92 -22.77 -3.90
N PRO A 438 1.04 -22.99 -2.91
CA PRO A 438 0.34 -21.88 -2.32
C PRO A 438 1.30 -21.12 -1.38
N LEU A 439 1.77 -19.95 -1.80
CA LEU A 439 1.50 -18.80 -0.96
C LEU A 439 -0.02 -18.75 -0.81
N GLN A 440 -0.50 -19.33 0.29
CA GLN A 440 -1.90 -19.68 0.57
C GLN A 440 -2.90 -18.57 0.21
N LEU A 441 -3.43 -18.60 -1.01
CA LEU A 441 -4.48 -17.70 -1.48
C LEU A 441 -5.88 -18.12 -1.01
N ASP A 442 -6.09 -19.38 -0.61
CA ASP A 442 -7.32 -19.81 0.07
C ASP A 442 -7.51 -19.14 1.45
N ASN A 443 -6.43 -18.65 2.05
CA ASN A 443 -6.49 -17.95 3.33
C ASN A 443 -6.56 -16.42 3.21
N LEU A 444 -6.22 -15.84 2.05
CA LEU A 444 -6.49 -14.43 1.78
C LEU A 444 -7.97 -14.18 1.44
N ALA A 445 -8.68 -15.19 0.94
CA ALA A 445 -10.12 -15.15 0.74
C ALA A 445 -10.94 -15.27 2.04
N ARG A 446 -10.34 -15.70 3.16
CA ARG A 446 -11.00 -15.57 4.46
C ARG A 446 -10.99 -14.09 4.86
N MET A 447 -12.12 -13.44 4.57
CA MET A 447 -12.47 -12.16 5.16
C MET A 447 -12.35 -12.29 6.67
N VAL A 448 -11.61 -11.37 7.30
CA VAL A 448 -11.40 -11.36 8.75
C VAL A 448 -12.21 -10.22 9.33
N LYS A 449 -13.21 -10.58 10.13
CA LYS A 449 -13.93 -9.62 10.96
C LYS A 449 -13.26 -9.50 12.32
N ALA A 450 -12.63 -8.36 12.55
CA ALA A 450 -12.07 -7.98 13.85
C ALA A 450 -13.08 -7.14 14.65
N VAL A 451 -13.22 -7.47 15.93
CA VAL A 451 -14.06 -6.75 16.88
C VAL A 451 -13.21 -6.14 17.98
N VAL A 452 -13.47 -4.89 18.32
CA VAL A 452 -12.88 -4.23 19.50
C VAL A 452 -13.99 -3.89 20.49
N LEU A 453 -13.96 -4.50 21.67
CA LEU A 453 -14.89 -4.22 22.78
C LEU A 453 -14.23 -3.27 23.78
N GLY A 454 -14.77 -2.06 23.93
CA GLY A 454 -14.11 -0.94 24.61
C GLY A 454 -13.39 0.00 23.63
N ALA A 455 -13.91 0.12 22.40
CA ALA A 455 -13.27 0.81 21.29
C ALA A 455 -13.13 2.33 21.46
N ALA A 456 -13.95 2.97 22.30
CA ALA A 456 -13.88 4.41 22.55
C ALA A 456 -12.90 4.76 23.69
N GLY A 457 -12.37 3.78 24.41
CA GLY A 457 -11.40 3.96 25.49
C GLY A 457 -9.99 4.36 25.01
N GLY A 458 -9.12 4.73 25.96
CA GLY A 458 -7.76 5.19 25.66
C GLY A 458 -6.85 4.17 24.98
N ILE A 459 -7.07 2.86 25.18
CA ILE A 459 -6.43 1.79 24.41
C ILE A 459 -7.25 1.50 23.14
N GLY A 460 -8.57 1.49 23.25
CA GLY A 460 -9.51 1.10 22.18
C GLY A 460 -9.34 1.91 20.91
N GLN A 461 -9.24 3.25 21.00
CA GLN A 461 -9.12 4.10 19.81
C GLN A 461 -7.82 3.85 19.03
N PRO A 462 -6.61 3.96 19.63
CA PRO A 462 -5.37 3.66 18.91
C PRO A 462 -5.25 2.19 18.49
N LEU A 463 -5.83 1.23 19.23
CA LEU A 463 -5.88 -0.17 18.80
C LEU A 463 -6.73 -0.33 17.54
N SER A 464 -7.90 0.31 17.52
CA SER A 464 -8.82 0.30 16.37
C SER A 464 -8.17 0.96 15.15
N LEU A 465 -7.40 2.03 15.34
CA LEU A 465 -6.57 2.64 14.28
C LEU A 465 -5.58 1.64 13.69
N LEU A 466 -4.83 0.93 14.54
CA LEU A 466 -3.83 -0.04 14.07
C LEU A 466 -4.47 -1.26 13.38
N LEU A 467 -5.63 -1.72 13.85
CA LEU A 467 -6.39 -2.78 13.20
C LEU A 467 -7.00 -2.31 11.87
N LYS A 468 -7.48 -1.06 11.77
CA LYS A 468 -7.92 -0.46 10.50
C LYS A 468 -6.78 -0.32 9.50
N ALA A 469 -5.55 -0.07 9.97
CA ALA A 469 -4.36 -0.01 9.13
C ALA A 469 -3.85 -1.40 8.70
N ASN A 470 -4.32 -2.48 9.32
CA ASN A 470 -3.89 -3.84 9.00
C ASN A 470 -4.60 -4.35 7.72
N PRO A 471 -3.88 -4.65 6.62
CA PRO A 471 -4.48 -5.10 5.36
C PRO A 471 -5.13 -6.49 5.45
N LEU A 472 -4.86 -7.25 6.52
CA LEU A 472 -5.46 -8.56 6.73
C LEU A 472 -6.89 -8.49 7.29
N VAL A 473 -7.31 -7.33 7.81
CA VAL A 473 -8.66 -7.08 8.35
C VAL A 473 -9.55 -6.55 7.23
N THR A 474 -10.74 -7.14 7.06
CA THR A 474 -11.72 -6.74 6.03
C THR A 474 -12.96 -6.11 6.63
N GLU A 475 -13.30 -6.43 7.87
CA GLU A 475 -14.35 -5.78 8.65
C GLU A 475 -13.82 -5.45 10.04
N LEU A 476 -14.05 -4.23 10.50
CA LEU A 476 -13.72 -3.75 11.84
C LEU A 476 -14.99 -3.27 12.52
N ALA A 477 -15.50 -4.06 13.46
CA ALA A 477 -16.67 -3.71 14.25
C ALA A 477 -16.24 -3.21 15.64
N LEU A 478 -16.68 -2.01 15.97
CA LEU A 478 -16.31 -1.33 17.19
C LEU A 478 -17.51 -1.32 18.14
N TYR A 479 -17.29 -1.69 19.39
CA TYR A 479 -18.31 -1.59 20.44
C TYR A 479 -17.77 -0.86 21.65
N ASP A 480 -18.59 0.03 22.20
CA ASP A 480 -18.37 0.67 23.48
C ASP A 480 -19.73 1.12 24.04
N ILE A 481 -19.78 1.48 25.31
CA ILE A 481 -20.98 2.03 25.92
C ILE A 481 -21.25 3.48 25.50
N VAL A 482 -20.22 4.17 24.97
CA VAL A 482 -20.29 5.58 24.52
C VAL A 482 -19.41 5.83 23.30
N ASN A 483 -19.75 6.86 22.51
CA ASN A 483 -18.90 7.47 21.47
C ASN A 483 -18.44 6.60 20.28
N THR A 484 -18.77 5.30 20.26
CA THR A 484 -18.34 4.38 19.20
C THR A 484 -18.73 4.80 17.78
N PRO A 485 -19.93 5.35 17.50
CA PRO A 485 -20.28 5.82 16.17
C PRO A 485 -19.34 6.93 15.66
N GLY A 486 -18.89 7.82 16.55
CA GLY A 486 -17.93 8.88 16.21
C GLY A 486 -16.54 8.31 15.90
N VAL A 487 -16.08 7.36 16.72
CA VAL A 487 -14.80 6.66 16.49
C VAL A 487 -14.83 5.88 15.17
N ALA A 488 -15.94 5.20 14.87
CA ALA A 488 -16.11 4.48 13.61
C ALA A 488 -16.14 5.41 12.39
N ALA A 489 -16.82 6.56 12.49
CA ALA A 489 -16.83 7.56 11.43
C ALA A 489 -15.41 8.07 11.14
N ASP A 490 -14.66 8.44 12.19
CA ASP A 490 -13.27 8.89 12.07
C ASP A 490 -12.38 7.83 11.37
N LEU A 491 -12.41 6.59 11.86
CA LEU A 491 -11.64 5.49 11.29
C LEU A 491 -12.08 5.10 9.86
N SER A 492 -13.35 5.32 9.50
CA SER A 492 -13.87 4.99 8.17
C SER A 492 -13.25 5.85 7.06
N HIS A 493 -12.70 7.03 7.40
CA HIS A 493 -12.04 7.92 6.44
C HIS A 493 -10.63 7.45 6.04
N ILE A 494 -10.07 6.46 6.74
CA ILE A 494 -8.74 5.92 6.43
C ILE A 494 -8.84 5.02 5.19
N ALA A 495 -8.04 5.34 4.18
CA ALA A 495 -8.00 4.68 2.87
C ALA A 495 -7.36 3.27 2.92
N THR A 496 -8.00 2.34 3.61
CA THR A 496 -7.64 0.92 3.72
C THR A 496 -8.88 0.04 3.49
N PRO A 497 -8.73 -1.24 3.12
CA PRO A 497 -9.87 -2.07 2.69
C PRO A 497 -10.89 -2.40 3.78
N ALA A 498 -10.53 -2.33 5.07
CA ALA A 498 -11.43 -2.73 6.15
C ALA A 498 -12.66 -1.82 6.25
N LYS A 499 -13.87 -2.37 6.15
CA LYS A 499 -15.12 -1.64 6.44
C LYS A 499 -15.25 -1.44 7.95
N VAL A 500 -15.52 -0.21 8.40
CA VAL A 500 -15.63 0.11 9.83
C VAL A 500 -17.08 0.42 10.20
N GLU A 501 -17.57 -0.20 11.27
CA GLU A 501 -18.89 0.09 11.84
C GLU A 501 -18.80 0.22 13.37
N GLY A 502 -19.54 1.19 13.92
CA GLY A 502 -19.55 1.49 15.36
C GLY A 502 -20.90 1.22 15.98
N TYR A 503 -20.89 0.56 17.13
CA TYR A 503 -22.08 0.08 17.82
C TYR A 503 -22.12 0.58 19.27
N LEU A 504 -23.34 0.87 19.74
CA LEU A 504 -23.66 1.24 21.12
C LEU A 504 -24.57 0.17 21.74
N PRO A 505 -24.80 0.15 23.07
CA PRO A 505 -25.63 -0.87 23.70
C PRO A 505 -27.09 -0.99 23.17
N PRO A 506 -27.79 0.10 22.80
CA PRO A 506 -29.14 0.00 22.23
C PRO A 506 -29.22 -0.87 20.97
N ASP A 507 -30.42 -1.34 20.66
CA ASP A 507 -30.73 -2.13 19.45
C ASP A 507 -29.86 -3.38 19.27
N ASP A 508 -29.58 -4.11 20.36
CA ASP A 508 -28.71 -5.29 20.38
C ASP A 508 -27.31 -5.03 19.82
N GLY A 509 -26.76 -3.82 20.02
CA GLY A 509 -25.51 -3.45 19.37
C GLY A 509 -24.33 -4.35 19.72
N LEU A 510 -24.25 -4.91 20.94
CA LEU A 510 -23.22 -5.90 21.28
C LEU A 510 -23.32 -7.16 20.40
N LYS A 511 -24.54 -7.70 20.22
CA LYS A 511 -24.79 -8.86 19.37
C LYS A 511 -24.48 -8.56 17.90
N LYS A 512 -24.89 -7.39 17.39
CA LYS A 512 -24.58 -6.95 16.02
C LYS A 512 -23.07 -6.82 15.79
N THR A 513 -22.35 -6.25 16.76
CA THR A 513 -20.88 -6.15 16.71
C THR A 513 -20.23 -7.52 16.58
N LEU A 514 -20.66 -8.48 17.42
CA LEU A 514 -20.05 -9.80 17.53
C LEU A 514 -20.44 -10.77 16.42
N THR A 515 -21.58 -10.57 15.75
CA THR A 515 -22.07 -11.52 14.74
C THR A 515 -21.06 -11.69 13.62
N GLY A 516 -20.58 -12.93 13.41
CA GLY A 516 -19.57 -13.27 12.40
C GLY A 516 -18.14 -12.86 12.76
N ALA A 517 -17.84 -12.49 14.01
CA ALA A 517 -16.48 -12.14 14.42
C ALA A 517 -15.52 -13.33 14.31
N ASP A 518 -14.38 -13.13 13.65
CA ASP A 518 -13.26 -14.07 13.69
C ASP A 518 -12.38 -13.82 14.92
N ILE A 519 -12.12 -12.55 15.23
CA ILE A 519 -11.27 -12.14 16.35
C ILE A 519 -11.95 -11.05 17.17
N VAL A 520 -11.92 -11.19 18.49
CA VAL A 520 -12.49 -10.24 19.45
C VAL A 520 -11.40 -9.79 20.41
N VAL A 521 -11.05 -8.51 20.36
CA VAL A 521 -10.07 -7.90 21.27
C VAL A 521 -10.82 -7.10 22.33
N ILE A 522 -10.48 -7.33 23.60
CA ILE A 522 -11.17 -6.74 24.75
C ILE A 522 -10.21 -5.80 25.52
N PRO A 523 -10.04 -4.54 25.07
CA PRO A 523 -9.41 -3.49 25.87
C PRO A 523 -10.36 -2.86 26.90
N ALA A 524 -11.66 -3.19 26.89
CA ALA A 524 -12.65 -2.63 27.80
C ALA A 524 -12.23 -2.75 29.27
N GLY A 525 -12.35 -1.65 29.99
CA GLY A 525 -12.03 -1.60 31.40
C GLY A 525 -11.95 -0.16 31.86
N VAL A 526 -12.13 0.02 33.16
CA VAL A 526 -11.99 1.32 33.81
C VAL A 526 -10.52 1.49 34.20
N PRO A 527 -9.88 2.63 33.90
CA PRO A 527 -8.56 2.93 34.45
C PRO A 527 -8.68 3.22 35.95
N ARG A 528 -7.62 2.93 36.71
CA ARG A 528 -7.58 3.25 38.14
C ARG A 528 -7.78 4.76 38.35
N LYS A 529 -8.77 5.15 39.15
CA LYS A 529 -9.01 6.54 39.57
C LYS A 529 -8.46 6.80 40.97
N PRO A 530 -8.07 8.05 41.31
CA PRO A 530 -7.73 8.40 42.69
C PRO A 530 -8.87 8.01 43.66
N GLY A 531 -8.52 7.39 44.79
CA GLY A 531 -9.47 6.91 45.80
C GLY A 531 -10.05 5.50 45.56
N MET A 532 -9.78 4.86 44.42
CA MET A 532 -10.24 3.49 44.13
C MET A 532 -9.24 2.44 44.65
N THR A 533 -9.74 1.43 45.39
CA THR A 533 -8.91 0.30 45.83
C THR A 533 -8.62 -0.67 44.68
N ARG A 534 -7.62 -1.55 44.83
CA ARG A 534 -7.33 -2.60 43.84
C ARG A 534 -8.51 -3.55 43.67
N ASP A 535 -9.22 -3.85 44.75
CA ASP A 535 -10.37 -4.77 44.74
C ASP A 535 -11.59 -4.13 44.09
N ASP A 536 -11.82 -2.82 44.29
CA ASP A 536 -12.91 -2.10 43.62
C ASP A 536 -12.69 -2.10 42.09
N LEU A 537 -11.46 -1.82 41.67
CA LEU A 537 -11.08 -1.85 40.25
C LEU A 537 -11.27 -3.24 39.66
N PHE A 538 -10.85 -4.28 40.39
CA PHE A 538 -11.07 -5.67 39.99
C PHE A 538 -12.56 -5.97 39.81
N LYS A 539 -13.42 -5.67 40.80
CA LYS A 539 -14.87 -5.96 40.72
C LYS A 539 -15.54 -5.29 39.53
N ILE A 540 -15.19 -4.04 39.24
CA ILE A 540 -15.73 -3.30 38.09
C ILE A 540 -15.31 -3.98 36.79
N ASN A 541 -14.01 -4.24 36.60
CA ASN A 541 -13.52 -4.84 35.36
C ASN A 541 -13.96 -6.30 35.22
N ALA A 542 -14.09 -7.04 36.31
CA ALA A 542 -14.63 -8.39 36.34
C ALA A 542 -16.08 -8.43 35.86
N GLY A 543 -16.92 -7.48 36.31
CA GLY A 543 -18.30 -7.34 35.83
C GLY A 543 -18.38 -7.01 34.34
N ILE A 544 -17.56 -6.06 33.87
CA ILE A 544 -17.47 -5.71 32.44
C ILE A 544 -17.07 -6.93 31.61
N VAL A 545 -16.00 -7.62 32.00
CA VAL A 545 -15.49 -8.79 31.29
C VAL A 545 -16.49 -9.95 31.32
N LYS A 546 -17.17 -10.22 32.45
CA LYS A 546 -18.26 -11.22 32.52
C LYS A 546 -19.36 -10.90 31.49
N GLY A 547 -19.82 -9.65 31.43
CA GLY A 547 -20.87 -9.23 30.51
C GLY A 547 -20.46 -9.38 29.03
N LEU A 548 -19.27 -8.91 28.68
CA LEU A 548 -18.74 -9.05 27.31
C LEU A 548 -18.49 -10.51 26.94
N ALA A 549 -17.93 -11.32 27.85
CA ALA A 549 -17.74 -12.75 27.66
C ALA A 549 -19.07 -13.48 27.42
N THR A 550 -20.12 -13.13 28.17
CA THR A 550 -21.46 -13.69 27.96
C THR A 550 -21.99 -13.35 26.57
N GLY A 551 -21.80 -12.12 26.10
CA GLY A 551 -22.14 -11.71 24.74
C GLY A 551 -21.37 -12.49 23.66
N ILE A 552 -20.06 -12.69 23.86
CA ILE A 552 -19.22 -13.46 22.93
C ILE A 552 -19.67 -14.93 22.90
N ALA A 553 -19.81 -15.57 24.05
CA ALA A 553 -20.21 -16.97 24.17
C ALA A 553 -21.57 -17.25 23.49
N THR A 554 -22.51 -16.31 23.57
CA THR A 554 -23.86 -16.47 22.99
C THR A 554 -23.95 -16.09 21.50
N THR A 555 -23.02 -15.29 20.98
CA THR A 555 -23.12 -14.73 19.62
C THR A 555 -22.01 -15.19 18.68
N ALA A 556 -20.78 -15.31 19.18
CA ALA A 556 -19.59 -15.67 18.41
C ALA A 556 -18.67 -16.62 19.18
N PRO A 557 -19.16 -17.82 19.59
CA PRO A 557 -18.42 -18.75 20.45
C PRO A 557 -17.14 -19.30 19.83
N LYS A 558 -16.98 -19.21 18.50
CA LYS A 558 -15.79 -19.67 17.77
C LYS A 558 -14.76 -18.57 17.53
N ALA A 559 -15.02 -17.33 17.94
CA ALA A 559 -14.09 -16.23 17.76
C ALA A 559 -12.84 -16.43 18.62
N PHE A 560 -11.70 -15.96 18.14
CA PHE A 560 -10.46 -15.88 18.90
C PHE A 560 -10.56 -14.68 19.85
N VAL A 561 -10.50 -14.93 21.16
CA VAL A 561 -10.73 -13.91 22.19
C VAL A 561 -9.39 -13.47 22.79
N LEU A 562 -9.08 -12.19 22.62
CA LEU A 562 -7.85 -11.55 23.07
C LEU A 562 -8.17 -10.58 24.22
N VAL A 563 -7.91 -10.99 25.45
CA VAL A 563 -8.20 -10.21 26.66
C VAL A 563 -7.03 -9.29 26.99
N ILE A 564 -7.28 -7.98 26.93
CA ILE A 564 -6.37 -6.92 27.39
C ILE A 564 -6.84 -6.34 28.73
N SER A 565 -8.14 -6.46 29.04
CA SER A 565 -8.76 -5.99 30.28
C SER A 565 -7.98 -6.42 31.52
N ASN A 566 -7.49 -5.44 32.27
CA ASN A 566 -6.74 -5.70 33.49
C ASN A 566 -7.65 -5.95 34.69
N PRO A 567 -7.25 -6.83 35.63
CA PRO A 567 -6.01 -7.62 35.64
C PRO A 567 -6.12 -8.90 34.79
N VAL A 568 -5.24 -9.06 33.78
CA VAL A 568 -5.27 -10.20 32.83
C VAL A 568 -5.22 -11.57 33.54
N ASN A 569 -4.42 -11.67 34.60
CA ASN A 569 -4.27 -12.89 35.41
C ASN A 569 -5.61 -13.39 36.02
N SER A 570 -6.62 -12.53 36.15
CA SER A 570 -7.94 -12.89 36.68
C SER A 570 -9.06 -12.76 35.63
N THR A 571 -8.96 -11.83 34.69
CA THR A 571 -9.98 -11.62 33.65
C THR A 571 -10.00 -12.72 32.60
N VAL A 572 -8.86 -13.34 32.27
CA VAL A 572 -8.82 -14.52 31.40
C VAL A 572 -9.55 -15.72 32.05
N PRO A 573 -9.26 -16.09 33.32
CA PRO A 573 -10.07 -17.06 34.04
C PRO A 573 -11.57 -16.74 34.07
N ILE A 574 -11.96 -15.46 34.23
CA ILE A 574 -13.37 -15.06 34.18
C ILE A 574 -14.00 -15.40 32.82
N VAL A 575 -13.33 -15.08 31.70
CA VAL A 575 -13.84 -15.43 30.35
C VAL A 575 -13.96 -16.95 30.21
N ALA A 576 -12.95 -17.69 30.64
CA ALA A 576 -12.94 -19.16 30.58
C ALA A 576 -14.12 -19.76 31.35
N GLU A 577 -14.35 -19.33 32.60
CA GLU A 577 -15.43 -19.86 33.43
C GLU A 577 -16.81 -19.47 32.89
N VAL A 578 -16.98 -18.27 32.34
CA VAL A 578 -18.23 -17.89 31.65
C VAL A 578 -18.49 -18.81 30.45
N PHE A 579 -17.47 -19.08 29.64
CA PHE A 579 -17.60 -19.96 28.48
C PHE A 579 -17.88 -21.41 28.89
N LYS A 580 -17.25 -21.89 29.98
CA LYS A 580 -17.51 -23.23 30.54
C LYS A 580 -18.96 -23.34 31.02
N LYS A 581 -19.45 -22.34 31.74
CA LYS A 581 -20.85 -22.28 32.21
C LYS A 581 -21.86 -22.31 31.07
N LEU A 582 -21.52 -21.69 29.94
CA LEU A 582 -22.35 -21.68 28.74
C LEU A 582 -22.08 -22.85 27.78
N GLY A 583 -21.18 -23.78 28.13
CA GLY A 583 -20.89 -24.98 27.36
C GLY A 583 -20.15 -24.75 26.03
N VAL A 584 -19.45 -23.62 25.87
CA VAL A 584 -18.78 -23.23 24.63
C VAL A 584 -17.28 -22.96 24.79
N PHE A 585 -16.69 -23.39 25.91
CA PHE A 585 -15.27 -23.17 26.16
C PHE A 585 -14.36 -23.97 25.23
N ASP A 586 -13.62 -23.26 24.39
CA ASP A 586 -12.49 -23.78 23.64
C ASP A 586 -11.19 -23.16 24.19
N PRO A 587 -10.36 -23.92 24.92
CA PRO A 587 -9.14 -23.38 25.53
C PRO A 587 -8.11 -22.91 24.49
N LYS A 588 -8.19 -23.37 23.23
CA LYS A 588 -7.25 -22.99 22.16
C LYS A 588 -7.47 -21.58 21.64
N ARG A 589 -8.64 -20.99 21.89
CA ARG A 589 -9.08 -19.72 21.29
C ARG A 589 -9.16 -18.56 22.28
N LEU A 590 -8.74 -18.76 23.53
CA LEU A 590 -8.73 -17.73 24.56
C LEU A 590 -7.30 -17.34 24.94
N PHE A 591 -6.98 -16.05 24.80
CA PHE A 591 -5.64 -15.50 24.99
C PHE A 591 -5.69 -14.29 25.91
N GLY A 592 -4.85 -14.28 26.94
CA GLY A 592 -4.45 -13.06 27.64
C GLY A 592 -3.27 -12.42 26.93
N VAL A 593 -3.45 -11.17 26.50
CA VAL A 593 -2.44 -10.45 25.72
C VAL A 593 -1.32 -9.94 26.64
N THR A 594 -0.20 -10.67 26.69
CA THR A 594 1.00 -10.31 27.47
C THR A 594 2.11 -9.68 26.61
N THR A 595 1.83 -9.41 25.33
CA THR A 595 2.81 -8.93 24.35
C THR A 595 3.47 -7.61 24.74
N LEU A 596 2.82 -6.76 25.54
CA LEU A 596 3.43 -5.51 26.00
C LEU A 596 4.68 -5.75 26.86
N ASP A 597 4.73 -6.86 27.59
CA ASP A 597 5.89 -7.18 28.43
C ASP A 597 7.07 -7.61 27.57
N VAL A 598 6.82 -8.34 26.48
CA VAL A 598 7.82 -8.67 25.46
C VAL A 598 8.33 -7.40 24.78
N VAL A 599 7.42 -6.51 24.34
CA VAL A 599 7.79 -5.22 23.72
C VAL A 599 8.68 -4.39 24.65
N ARG A 600 8.34 -4.32 25.94
CA ARG A 600 9.15 -3.64 26.96
C ARG A 600 10.51 -4.30 27.12
N ALA A 601 10.56 -5.61 27.30
CA ALA A 601 11.80 -6.36 27.47
C ALA A 601 12.73 -6.17 26.26
N SER A 602 12.22 -6.31 25.04
CA SER A 602 12.98 -6.07 23.81
C SER A 602 13.50 -4.64 23.70
N THR A 603 12.66 -3.64 24.05
CA THR A 603 13.07 -2.23 24.06
C THR A 603 14.18 -1.98 25.08
N PHE A 604 14.01 -2.42 26.32
CA PHE A 604 14.99 -2.18 27.38
C PHE A 604 16.29 -2.94 27.16
N VAL A 605 16.25 -4.15 26.60
CA VAL A 605 17.46 -4.86 26.17
C VAL A 605 18.18 -4.09 25.06
N SER A 606 17.46 -3.54 24.09
CA SER A 606 18.08 -2.72 23.03
C SER A 606 18.78 -1.45 23.56
N GLU A 607 18.21 -0.83 24.61
CA GLU A 607 18.83 0.30 25.33
C GLU A 607 20.12 -0.13 26.04
N VAL A 608 20.09 -1.29 26.71
CA VAL A 608 21.28 -1.86 27.37
C VAL A 608 22.39 -2.18 26.36
N LEU A 609 22.03 -2.64 25.16
CA LEU A 609 22.97 -2.91 24.07
C LEU A 609 23.47 -1.63 23.37
N GLY A 610 22.92 -0.46 23.71
CA GLY A 610 23.30 0.82 23.11
C GLY A 610 22.85 0.98 21.66
N ASN A 611 21.91 0.15 21.18
CA ASN A 611 21.43 0.20 19.79
C ASN A 611 19.91 -0.04 19.72
N LEU A 612 19.16 1.06 19.79
CA LEU A 612 17.69 1.05 19.69
C LEU A 612 17.16 0.53 18.35
N ALA A 613 17.96 0.57 17.27
CA ALA A 613 17.53 0.05 15.97
C ALA A 613 17.26 -1.46 16.02
N LEU A 614 17.90 -2.19 16.95
CA LEU A 614 17.71 -3.62 17.15
C LEU A 614 16.39 -3.98 17.86
N SER A 615 15.65 -3.01 18.41
CA SER A 615 14.45 -3.26 19.22
C SER A 615 13.39 -4.14 18.55
N LYS A 616 13.30 -4.12 17.21
CA LYS A 616 12.39 -4.97 16.43
C LYS A 616 12.92 -6.38 16.16
N GLU A 617 14.24 -6.56 16.20
CA GLU A 617 14.93 -7.84 15.96
C GLU A 617 15.12 -8.61 17.26
N ILE A 618 15.21 -7.89 18.38
CA ILE A 618 15.33 -8.48 19.72
C ILE A 618 13.99 -9.08 20.13
N VAL A 619 13.99 -10.39 20.35
CA VAL A 619 12.93 -11.13 21.03
C VAL A 619 13.44 -11.60 22.38
N VAL A 620 12.74 -11.22 23.45
CA VAL A 620 12.93 -11.73 24.82
C VAL A 620 11.65 -12.47 25.22
N PRO A 621 11.69 -13.79 25.46
CA PRO A 621 10.54 -14.52 25.98
C PRO A 621 10.16 -13.99 27.38
N VAL A 622 8.88 -13.68 27.59
CA VAL A 622 8.35 -13.29 28.90
C VAL A 622 7.25 -14.26 29.30
N VAL A 623 7.44 -14.91 30.44
CA VAL A 623 6.60 -16.01 30.94
C VAL A 623 5.91 -15.64 32.26
N GLY A 624 5.01 -16.48 32.75
CA GLY A 624 4.28 -16.27 34.00
C GLY A 624 2.89 -15.66 33.79
N GLY A 625 2.73 -14.38 34.11
CA GLY A 625 1.50 -13.59 33.93
C GLY A 625 1.79 -12.14 33.60
N HIS A 626 0.86 -11.22 33.91
CA HIS A 626 0.87 -9.82 33.46
C HIS A 626 0.78 -8.78 34.60
N SER A 627 1.21 -9.12 35.82
CA SER A 627 1.17 -8.19 36.95
C SER A 627 2.39 -8.32 37.86
N GLY A 628 3.17 -7.25 37.98
CA GLY A 628 4.27 -7.16 38.95
C GLY A 628 5.22 -8.36 38.87
N VAL A 629 5.39 -9.07 39.98
CA VAL A 629 6.32 -10.20 40.08
C VAL A 629 5.90 -11.40 39.23
N THR A 630 4.66 -11.46 38.74
CA THR A 630 4.23 -12.53 37.84
C THR A 630 4.83 -12.39 36.44
N ILE A 631 5.35 -11.22 36.07
CA ILE A 631 6.01 -10.99 34.78
C ILE A 631 7.44 -11.49 34.89
N VAL A 632 7.80 -12.55 34.17
CA VAL A 632 9.12 -13.18 34.27
C VAL A 632 9.84 -13.10 32.92
N PRO A 633 10.70 -12.08 32.71
CA PRO A 633 11.50 -11.99 31.49
C PRO A 633 12.65 -13.01 31.52
N LEU A 634 12.70 -13.91 30.54
CA LEU A 634 13.78 -14.87 30.35
C LEU A 634 14.91 -14.23 29.55
N LEU A 635 15.62 -13.29 30.20
CA LEU A 635 16.72 -12.53 29.61
C LEU A 635 17.86 -13.42 29.10
N SER A 636 18.07 -14.59 29.72
CA SER A 636 19.06 -15.58 29.27
C SER A 636 18.72 -16.19 27.91
N GLN A 637 17.46 -16.09 27.48
CA GLN A 637 16.94 -16.56 26.20
C GLN A 637 16.68 -15.42 25.21
N SER A 638 17.18 -14.22 25.50
CA SER A 638 17.15 -13.13 24.54
C SER A 638 17.86 -13.57 23.25
N SER A 639 17.21 -13.35 22.11
CA SER A 639 17.82 -13.51 20.78
C SER A 639 19.14 -12.74 20.61
N HIS A 640 19.33 -11.69 21.42
CA HIS A 640 20.55 -10.91 21.50
C HIS A 640 21.06 -10.96 22.95
N PRO A 641 22.20 -11.63 23.22
CA PRO A 641 22.68 -11.82 24.57
C PRO A 641 23.07 -10.48 25.21
N LEU A 642 22.82 -10.36 26.51
CA LEU A 642 23.31 -9.23 27.29
C LEU A 642 24.85 -9.22 27.31
N PRO A 643 25.50 -8.05 27.45
CA PRO A 643 26.96 -7.97 27.55
C PRO A 643 27.49 -8.82 28.70
N SER A 644 28.64 -9.47 28.52
CA SER A 644 29.27 -10.26 29.59
C SER A 644 29.67 -9.42 30.82
N SER A 645 29.80 -8.10 30.65
CA SER A 645 30.05 -7.12 31.70
C SER A 645 28.79 -6.70 32.49
N PHE A 646 27.60 -7.20 32.13
CA PHE A 646 26.35 -6.83 32.76
C PHE A 646 26.26 -7.41 34.17
N SER A 647 26.28 -6.53 35.18
CA SER A 647 26.32 -6.95 36.59
C SER A 647 24.98 -7.49 37.08
N LYS A 648 25.00 -8.22 38.19
CA LYS A 648 23.77 -8.70 38.84
C LYS A 648 22.82 -7.55 39.19
N ASP A 649 23.33 -6.44 39.71
CA ASP A 649 22.49 -5.29 40.06
C ASP A 649 21.83 -4.66 38.82
N GLN A 650 22.53 -4.63 37.68
CA GLN A 650 21.97 -4.17 36.41
C GLN A 650 20.90 -5.14 35.88
N TYR A 651 21.14 -6.45 36.03
CA TYR A 651 20.16 -7.49 35.72
C TYR A 651 18.89 -7.35 36.56
N ASP A 652 19.03 -7.25 37.89
CA ASP A 652 17.91 -7.11 38.82
C ASP A 652 17.13 -5.81 38.55
N ALA A 653 17.82 -4.72 38.21
CA ALA A 653 17.20 -3.47 37.81
C ALA A 653 16.42 -3.59 36.48
N LEU A 654 16.96 -4.31 35.50
CA LEU A 654 16.29 -4.55 34.21
C LEU A 654 15.03 -5.42 34.40
N VAL A 655 15.13 -6.52 35.14
CA VAL A 655 13.99 -7.38 35.49
C VAL A 655 12.90 -6.55 36.17
N LYS A 656 13.27 -5.76 37.19
CA LYS A 656 12.34 -4.89 37.91
C LYS A 656 11.68 -3.86 36.98
N ARG A 657 12.44 -3.25 36.06
CA ARG A 657 11.87 -2.28 35.11
C ARG A 657 10.87 -2.94 34.16
N VAL A 658 11.10 -4.18 33.73
CA VAL A 658 10.11 -4.95 32.95
C VAL A 658 8.85 -5.22 33.78
N GLN A 659 9.00 -5.76 35.00
CA GLN A 659 7.89 -6.10 35.91
C GLN A 659 7.01 -4.90 36.29
N PHE A 660 7.64 -3.74 36.49
CA PHE A 660 6.98 -2.52 36.98
C PHE A 660 6.90 -1.42 35.90
N GLY A 661 7.09 -1.76 34.63
CA GLY A 661 7.00 -0.79 33.52
C GLY A 661 5.60 -0.18 33.36
N GLY A 662 4.56 -0.84 33.89
CA GLY A 662 3.22 -0.25 34.02
C GLY A 662 3.18 0.90 35.02
N ASP A 663 3.78 0.69 36.20
CA ASP A 663 3.83 1.69 37.27
C ASP A 663 4.69 2.89 36.89
N GLU A 664 5.78 2.67 36.14
CA GLU A 664 6.60 3.73 35.57
C GLU A 664 5.76 4.70 34.72
N VAL A 665 4.91 4.17 33.84
CA VAL A 665 4.02 4.99 32.98
C VAL A 665 2.91 5.66 33.80
N VAL A 666 2.31 4.97 34.76
CA VAL A 666 1.28 5.57 35.63
C VAL A 666 1.85 6.74 36.42
N LYS A 667 3.07 6.60 36.95
CA LYS A 667 3.79 7.67 37.63
C LYS A 667 4.10 8.82 36.69
N ALA A 668 4.59 8.54 35.47
CA ALA A 668 4.91 9.56 34.47
C ALA A 668 3.68 10.32 33.95
N LYS A 669 2.48 9.72 34.05
CA LYS A 669 1.20 10.37 33.71
C LYS A 669 0.54 11.04 34.92
N ASP A 670 1.24 11.20 36.05
CA ASP A 670 0.70 11.76 37.29
C ASP A 670 -0.62 11.10 37.75
N GLY A 671 -0.75 9.78 37.52
CA GLY A 671 -1.95 9.03 37.84
C GLY A 671 -3.14 9.23 36.89
N ALA A 672 -3.00 10.01 35.81
CA ALA A 672 -4.04 10.24 34.80
C ALA A 672 -4.28 9.05 33.83
N GLY A 673 -3.93 7.84 34.26
CA GLY A 673 -4.10 6.60 33.51
C GLY A 673 -2.80 5.80 33.35
N SER A 674 -2.92 4.63 32.70
CA SER A 674 -1.81 3.71 32.44
C SER A 674 -1.34 3.78 30.97
N ALA A 675 -0.51 2.81 30.55
CA ALA A 675 -0.07 2.68 29.16
C ALA A 675 -1.27 2.50 28.22
N THR A 676 -1.38 3.39 27.23
CA THR A 676 -2.46 3.40 26.24
C THR A 676 -1.92 3.09 24.84
N LEU A 677 -0.99 3.92 24.35
CA LEU A 677 -0.43 3.81 23.01
C LEU A 677 0.42 2.55 22.81
N SER A 678 1.35 2.27 23.74
CA SER A 678 2.18 1.06 23.67
C SER A 678 1.36 -0.23 23.87
N MET A 679 0.29 -0.17 24.67
CA MET A 679 -0.64 -1.29 24.81
C MET A 679 -1.44 -1.52 23.54
N ALA A 680 -1.89 -0.46 22.86
CA ALA A 680 -2.54 -0.58 21.55
C ALA A 680 -1.61 -1.18 20.49
N TYR A 681 -0.35 -0.77 20.47
CA TYR A 681 0.68 -1.38 19.62
C TYR A 681 0.83 -2.88 19.90
N ALA A 682 1.06 -3.27 21.15
CA ALA A 682 1.26 -4.66 21.53
C ALA A 682 0.00 -5.52 21.27
N GLY A 683 -1.19 -4.96 21.53
CA GLY A 683 -2.46 -5.62 21.24
C GLY A 683 -2.68 -5.84 19.75
N ALA A 684 -2.38 -4.84 18.91
CA ALA A 684 -2.45 -4.97 17.46
C ALA A 684 -1.42 -5.96 16.92
N GLU A 685 -0.21 -6.00 17.47
CA GLU A 685 0.84 -6.95 17.09
C GLU A 685 0.40 -8.40 17.36
N PHE A 686 -0.15 -8.66 18.55
CA PHE A 686 -0.66 -9.99 18.89
C PHE A 686 -1.88 -10.38 18.06
N ALA A 687 -2.84 -9.47 17.88
CA ALA A 687 -3.98 -9.69 17.00
C ALA A 687 -3.52 -10.00 15.57
N THR A 688 -2.50 -9.32 15.05
CA THR A 688 -1.94 -9.58 13.72
C THR A 688 -1.32 -10.98 13.62
N LYS A 689 -0.61 -11.44 14.65
CA LYS A 689 -0.07 -12.81 14.72
C LYS A 689 -1.19 -13.86 14.69
N VAL A 690 -2.26 -13.65 15.46
CA VAL A 690 -3.44 -14.54 15.45
C VAL A 690 -4.13 -14.52 14.08
N ILE A 691 -4.31 -13.35 13.46
CA ILE A 691 -4.91 -13.22 12.12
C ILE A 691 -4.08 -13.96 11.07
N ARG A 692 -2.74 -13.83 11.10
CA ARG A 692 -1.84 -14.56 10.21
C ARG A 692 -1.96 -16.08 10.41
N ALA A 693 -2.07 -16.54 11.65
CA ALA A 693 -2.29 -17.95 11.97
C ALA A 693 -3.66 -18.46 11.51
N ILE A 694 -4.73 -17.68 11.66
CA ILE A 694 -6.07 -17.94 11.08
C ILE A 694 -5.96 -18.10 9.56
N LYS A 695 -5.11 -17.27 8.94
CA LYS A 695 -4.77 -17.34 7.52
C LYS A 695 -3.71 -18.40 7.19
N GLY A 696 -3.49 -19.39 8.06
CA GLY A 696 -2.69 -20.60 7.80
C GLY A 696 -1.19 -20.42 7.72
N GLU A 697 -0.68 -19.23 8.07
CA GLU A 697 0.75 -19.05 8.27
C GLU A 697 1.23 -19.91 9.43
N LYS A 698 2.31 -20.67 9.19
CA LYS A 698 2.88 -21.63 10.13
C LYS A 698 4.10 -21.04 10.83
N GLY A 699 4.46 -21.61 11.99
CA GLY A 699 5.67 -21.22 12.73
C GLY A 699 5.54 -19.90 13.49
N ILE A 700 4.32 -19.38 13.68
CA ILE A 700 4.09 -18.18 14.48
C ILE A 700 4.13 -18.57 15.95
N VAL A 701 5.20 -18.17 16.63
CA VAL A 701 5.37 -18.38 18.07
C VAL A 701 5.35 -17.05 18.81
N ALA A 702 4.57 -16.95 19.89
CA ALA A 702 4.53 -15.76 20.73
C ALA A 702 4.18 -16.12 22.18
N PRO A 703 4.72 -15.40 23.17
CA PRO A 703 4.22 -15.48 24.54
C PRO A 703 2.76 -15.02 24.65
N SER A 704 1.93 -15.81 25.33
CA SER A 704 0.54 -15.46 25.64
C SER A 704 0.08 -16.18 26.89
N TYR A 705 -0.73 -15.52 27.72
CA TYR A 705 -1.35 -16.13 28.90
C TYR A 705 -2.54 -16.99 28.47
N VAL A 706 -2.40 -18.31 28.53
CA VAL A 706 -3.39 -19.27 28.01
C VAL A 706 -3.78 -20.30 29.05
N SER A 707 -4.89 -21.01 28.82
CA SER A 707 -5.18 -22.21 29.59
C SER A 707 -4.19 -23.31 29.21
N LEU A 708 -3.64 -24.02 30.19
CA LEU A 708 -2.78 -25.19 29.93
C LEU A 708 -3.54 -26.35 29.30
N GLU A 709 -4.88 -26.34 29.32
CA GLU A 709 -5.73 -27.30 28.62
C GLU A 709 -5.72 -27.12 27.09
N ALA A 710 -5.22 -25.98 26.59
CA ALA A 710 -5.17 -25.69 25.15
C ALA A 710 -4.27 -26.67 24.38
N ASP A 711 -3.23 -27.19 25.04
CA ASP A 711 -2.40 -28.30 24.60
C ASP A 711 -2.17 -29.21 25.81
N THR A 712 -2.98 -30.26 25.95
CA THR A 712 -2.89 -31.18 27.09
C THR A 712 -1.50 -31.78 27.30
N ALA A 713 -0.73 -32.03 26.24
CA ALA A 713 0.60 -32.60 26.36
C ALA A 713 1.63 -31.55 26.78
N GLY A 714 1.69 -30.41 26.08
CA GLY A 714 2.59 -29.30 26.40
C GLY A 714 2.27 -28.65 27.75
N GLY A 715 0.99 -28.46 28.05
CA GLY A 715 0.50 -27.94 29.33
C GLY A 715 0.83 -28.84 30.51
N SER A 716 0.65 -30.16 30.40
CA SER A 716 1.05 -31.11 31.45
C SER A 716 2.57 -31.14 31.65
N ALA A 717 3.34 -31.05 30.57
CA ALA A 717 4.80 -30.99 30.64
C ALA A 717 5.26 -29.70 31.33
N LEU A 718 4.68 -28.56 30.98
CA LEU A 718 4.97 -27.27 31.61
C LEU A 718 4.56 -27.24 33.08
N ALA A 719 3.37 -27.73 33.43
CA ALA A 719 2.92 -27.84 34.83
C ALA A 719 3.89 -28.69 35.67
N LYS A 720 4.40 -29.79 35.09
CA LYS A 720 5.44 -30.62 35.72
C LYS A 720 6.77 -29.90 35.86
N GLU A 721 7.20 -29.14 34.85
CA GLU A 721 8.41 -28.31 34.90
C GLU A 721 8.32 -27.22 35.97
N LEU A 722 7.14 -26.64 36.16
CA LEU A 722 6.85 -25.62 37.16
C LEU A 722 6.64 -26.17 38.58
N ASP A 723 6.56 -27.50 38.75
CA ASP A 723 6.20 -28.18 40.01
C ASP A 723 4.90 -27.62 40.63
N THR A 724 3.89 -27.37 39.80
CA THR A 724 2.62 -26.79 40.24
C THR A 724 1.45 -27.22 39.36
N GLN A 725 0.24 -27.27 39.94
CA GLN A 725 -1.01 -27.55 39.21
C GLN A 725 -1.73 -26.24 38.86
N ILE A 726 -1.07 -25.39 38.07
CA ILE A 726 -1.65 -24.10 37.65
C ILE A 726 -2.49 -24.26 36.39
N ALA A 727 -3.67 -23.64 36.34
CA ALA A 727 -4.58 -23.77 35.20
C ALA A 727 -4.24 -22.84 34.02
N PHE A 728 -3.62 -21.70 34.31
CA PHE A 728 -3.28 -20.68 33.31
C PHE A 728 -1.85 -20.18 33.52
N PHE A 729 -1.11 -20.02 32.42
CA PHE A 729 0.26 -19.53 32.46
C PHE A 729 0.63 -18.90 31.11
N SER A 730 1.51 -17.90 31.14
CA SER A 730 2.10 -17.31 29.94
C SER A 730 3.37 -18.05 29.59
N SER A 731 3.41 -18.64 28.40
CA SER A 731 4.62 -19.22 27.81
C SER A 731 4.58 -19.02 26.29
N ASN A 732 5.67 -19.39 25.61
CA ASN A 732 5.68 -19.41 24.15
C ASN A 732 4.62 -20.40 23.64
N VAL A 733 3.66 -19.90 22.87
CA VAL A 733 2.64 -20.71 22.20
C VAL A 733 2.82 -20.64 20.69
N GLU A 734 2.75 -21.79 20.03
CA GLU A 734 2.64 -21.86 18.58
C GLU A 734 1.17 -21.66 18.17
N LEU A 735 0.93 -20.71 17.28
CA LEU A 735 -0.39 -20.34 16.79
C LEU A 735 -0.67 -21.02 15.44
N GLY A 736 -1.91 -21.46 15.24
CA GLY A 736 -2.39 -22.00 13.97
C GLY A 736 -3.86 -21.67 13.70
N PRO A 737 -4.43 -22.22 12.60
CA PRO A 737 -5.80 -21.89 12.14
C PRO A 737 -6.92 -22.16 13.16
N GLU A 738 -6.66 -23.05 14.11
CA GLU A 738 -7.61 -23.49 15.14
C GLU A 738 -7.24 -22.99 16.55
N GLY A 739 -6.30 -22.05 16.67
CA GLY A 739 -5.82 -21.54 17.96
C GLY A 739 -4.44 -22.06 18.33
N VAL A 740 -4.23 -22.28 19.63
CA VAL A 740 -2.99 -22.87 20.15
C VAL A 740 -2.76 -24.25 19.54
N VAL A 741 -1.63 -24.39 18.85
CA VAL A 741 -1.14 -25.66 18.29
C VAL A 741 -0.28 -26.38 19.31
N LYS A 742 0.59 -25.64 20.00
CA LYS A 742 1.57 -26.19 20.93
C LYS A 742 1.91 -25.19 22.03
N ILE A 743 2.01 -25.67 23.26
CA ILE A 743 2.59 -24.94 24.39
C ILE A 743 4.04 -25.39 24.53
N HIS A 744 4.99 -24.46 24.42
CA HIS A 744 6.41 -24.77 24.58
C HIS A 744 6.82 -24.81 26.07
N PRO A 745 7.78 -25.67 26.45
CA PRO A 745 8.39 -25.64 27.78
C PRO A 745 9.16 -24.33 28.00
N LEU A 746 9.53 -24.04 29.26
CA LEU A 746 10.37 -22.86 29.53
C LEU A 746 11.75 -23.00 28.91
N GLY A 747 12.23 -24.23 28.77
CA GLY A 747 13.54 -24.51 28.21
C GLY A 747 14.66 -24.25 29.23
N LYS A 748 15.87 -23.96 28.74
CA LYS A 748 17.01 -23.73 29.63
C LYS A 748 16.91 -22.33 30.23
N ILE A 749 16.66 -22.25 31.54
CA ILE A 749 16.63 -21.00 32.31
C ILE A 749 17.69 -21.02 33.41
N THR A 750 18.08 -19.84 33.87
CA THR A 750 19.08 -19.65 34.94
C THR A 750 18.46 -19.84 36.33
N GLU A 751 19.29 -20.02 37.37
CA GLU A 751 18.82 -20.09 38.76
C GLU A 751 18.05 -18.82 39.19
N ALA A 752 18.47 -17.65 38.70
CA ALA A 752 17.78 -16.39 38.96
C ALA A 752 16.38 -16.38 38.34
N GLU A 753 16.25 -16.82 37.08
CA GLU A 753 14.96 -16.92 36.40
C GLU A 753 14.06 -17.99 37.03
N GLN A 754 14.62 -19.11 37.48
CA GLN A 754 13.88 -20.13 38.23
C GLN A 754 13.30 -19.55 39.53
N ALA A 755 14.07 -18.70 40.24
CA ALA A 755 13.59 -18.02 41.43
C ALA A 755 12.44 -17.04 41.12
N LEU A 756 12.51 -16.33 39.99
CA LEU A 756 11.42 -15.46 39.52
C LEU A 756 10.16 -16.26 39.19
N VAL A 757 10.28 -17.37 38.47
CA VAL A 757 9.16 -18.29 38.18
C VAL A 757 8.52 -18.78 39.48
N LYS A 758 9.33 -19.23 40.43
CA LYS A 758 8.83 -19.71 41.74
C LYS A 758 8.11 -18.61 42.53
N ALA A 759 8.58 -17.37 42.44
CA ALA A 759 7.94 -16.22 43.09
C ALA A 759 6.62 -15.82 42.41
N ALA A 760 6.49 -16.04 41.09
CA ALA A 760 5.28 -15.72 40.33
C ALA A 760 4.11 -16.66 40.65
N ILE A 761 4.37 -17.94 40.90
CA ILE A 761 3.33 -18.98 41.03
C ILE A 761 2.28 -18.66 42.12
N PRO A 762 2.63 -18.33 43.37
CA PRO A 762 1.64 -18.07 44.42
C PRO A 762 0.70 -16.90 44.10
N GLU A 763 1.22 -15.82 43.51
CA GLU A 763 0.42 -14.67 43.11
C GLU A 763 -0.49 -15.00 41.93
N LEU A 764 0.02 -15.76 40.95
CA LEU A 764 -0.78 -16.25 39.83
C LEU A 764 -1.93 -17.15 40.29
N THR A 765 -1.67 -18.13 41.15
CA THR A 765 -2.71 -19.02 41.71
C THR A 765 -3.80 -18.19 42.39
N LYS A 766 -3.41 -17.24 43.25
CA LYS A 766 -4.37 -16.33 43.89
C LYS A 766 -5.19 -15.55 42.86
N ASN A 767 -4.57 -15.01 41.82
CA ASN A 767 -5.26 -14.24 40.78
C ASN A 767 -6.24 -15.11 39.98
N ILE A 768 -5.84 -16.34 39.65
CA ILE A 768 -6.69 -17.31 38.95
C ILE A 768 -7.91 -17.64 39.82
N ASP A 769 -7.69 -18.02 41.08
CA ASP A 769 -8.76 -18.35 42.02
C ASP A 769 -9.72 -17.17 42.21
N THR A 770 -9.19 -15.94 42.27
CA THR A 770 -10.01 -14.72 42.37
C THR A 770 -10.96 -14.58 41.18
N GLY A 771 -10.49 -14.85 39.97
CA GLY A 771 -11.32 -14.82 38.75
C GLY A 771 -12.36 -15.94 38.71
N VAL A 772 -11.94 -17.17 39.03
CA VAL A 772 -12.82 -18.35 39.07
C VAL A 772 -13.92 -18.18 40.12
N ASN A 773 -13.56 -17.78 41.34
CA ASN A 773 -14.49 -17.58 42.44
C ASN A 773 -15.50 -16.46 42.14
N PHE A 774 -15.08 -15.37 41.49
CA PHE A 774 -15.99 -14.30 41.07
C PHE A 774 -17.12 -14.83 40.19
N VAL A 775 -16.82 -15.67 39.20
CA VAL A 775 -17.84 -16.27 38.33
C VAL A 775 -18.71 -17.27 39.10
N ALA A 776 -18.10 -18.11 39.93
CA ALA A 776 -18.83 -19.08 40.75
C ALA A 776 -19.83 -18.38 41.70
N GLU A 777 -19.44 -17.27 42.34
CA GLU A 777 -20.32 -16.46 43.19
C GLU A 777 -21.41 -15.75 42.40
N ALA A 778 -21.07 -15.17 41.23
CA ALA A 778 -22.03 -14.47 40.39
C ALA A 778 -23.16 -15.36 39.86
N TYR A 779 -22.90 -16.65 39.65
CA TYR A 779 -23.94 -17.61 39.24
C TYR A 779 -24.68 -18.27 40.43
N LYS A 780 -24.12 -18.26 41.65
CA LYS A 780 -24.85 -18.67 42.87
C LYS A 780 -25.95 -17.67 43.23
N THR A 781 -25.76 -16.38 42.92
CA THR A 781 -26.75 -15.33 43.19
C THR A 781 -27.81 -15.18 42.08
N GLU A 782 -27.62 -15.83 40.94
CA GLU A 782 -28.55 -15.86 39.79
C GLU A 782 -29.45 -17.12 39.75
N GLU A 783 -29.34 -18.05 40.72
CA GLU A 783 -30.35 -19.10 40.92
C GLU A 783 -31.70 -18.45 41.31
N PRO A 784 -32.84 -18.91 40.76
CA PRO A 784 -34.11 -18.25 40.94
C PRO A 784 -34.49 -18.26 42.42
N ARG A 785 -34.73 -17.07 42.99
CA ARG A 785 -35.73 -16.98 44.05
C ARG A 785 -37.04 -17.44 43.41
N LEU A 786 -37.45 -18.66 43.78
CA LEU A 786 -38.75 -19.27 43.50
C LEU A 786 -39.89 -18.25 43.60
#